data_AF-A0A971UGW1-F1
#
_entry.id   AF-A0A971UGW1-F1
#
_cell.length_a   1.000
_cell.length_b   1.000
_cell.length_c   1.000
_cell.angle_alpha   90.00
_cell.angle_beta   90.00
_cell.angle_gamma   90.00
#
_symmetry.space_group_name_H-M   'P 1'
#
loop_
_entity.id
_entity.type
_entity.pdbx_description
1 polymer ?
#
loop_
_entity_poly.entity_id
_entity_poly.type
_entity_poly.pdbx_seq_one_letter_code
_entity_poly.pdbx_strand_id
1 'polypeptide(L)'
;MMRSAPKFVFGVAWIVGVAWGLGSTRGAVPAAPAESQVLYLQTEFLPYTTDTDQVLPYRLGRELVRQAILMAARDEMGLATRDETLQEAVPQQAQVTWVMPVERALLTGKWQVKLLPAEQQGDVIWEKTYDFVVHGGKIYGDMVPKLESDTRGALLEGLRAAGLTGDKPPVQDPAPPGPEIEQWLGQVDMVLQFAAVRAAHEAIAAHGETPEWLGVLARGYAHLALLTNHYWNSTPEVYTARAWLYAQRLVTVSPSSDLALWHRAYAWALGGTLQHALEDLAELEARQAATAEAAASDTPAAPPAWSKLIKPYCMCDRAALRQLATDDAACRPWATLLRFALASFEREPQWMWDAMQELQPTCPAAYCAYSDLVYYGRYLALSRSGAAWAPMLFSRCVPTSVAQLAGLPAPVQQLVADQKPTRGWLSNWFSGRDGEEFGEPFSQVPMEIARLLRADSEQTAHGEPSWSALASLLEEEQFVQIAHYFGDAVNATEYPLADEVDRLLPLIKNHRYALFIDGLRYYYDRDVVQQAKLYGGIRVVDPRMNLWPMFTTMANIPDAQGQGLGTVAIDNAHRNFTLQGMREYLAGYTMRSKPEDEAYMSMLANEMHEVAPHADVAIYYAITFTKEPTIEQLKTWEDQLKEHPVSFSALAFHYWKLKDWDAAVRCCKRSLASVPTSDATTLLAELYKQRKDYDNWERTLLDYLQTDDLGLKHQGVQSVLARGYATRGQWAKAKPIAQKCAATWSFTGLYLASEICEGLAEWEASEQYMRDLCEGYPTSAAYLWYFWCRRTGRGDVAAARKMADTYFAAPHHETRERAIYEGVFHLLNDDAAQGLVAYRKALSPRPSFSCTYMVAQLARAAGDEKLRADVLSTMRKASVEYAEGEDMIEPEVLALGMAIIQLLESGDASDERLSRLDELLGAVGALERSAYAYYVGKELEALGKQAEAEQYWRRCLQTPGHDLPAATLAGYALAKLHGTSRPDADALDADDLWPPLSAAQPEP
;
A
#
# COMPACT_ATOMS: atom_id res chain seq x y z
N MET A 1 -18.70 -6.29 56.01
CA MET A 1 -19.35 -5.61 57.17
C MET A 1 -19.09 -4.12 57.02
N MET A 2 -20.02 -3.39 56.41
CA MET A 2 -21.12 -2.63 57.03
C MET A 2 -20.72 -1.29 57.67
N ARG A 3 -21.20 -0.21 57.02
CA ARG A 3 -21.87 1.01 57.57
C ARG A 3 -20.96 2.00 58.32
N SER A 4 -21.11 3.33 58.25
CA SER A 4 -22.29 4.20 58.00
C SER A 4 -21.86 5.65 57.71
N ALA A 5 -22.76 6.40 57.06
CA ALA A 5 -22.72 7.84 56.77
C ALA A 5 -22.89 8.75 58.01
N PRO A 6 -22.72 10.09 57.85
CA PRO A 6 -23.88 11.01 57.96
C PRO A 6 -23.86 12.16 56.93
N LYS A 7 -24.98 12.43 56.23
CA LYS A 7 -25.95 13.54 56.44
C LYS A 7 -25.35 14.95 56.56
N PHE A 8 -25.55 15.79 55.54
CA PHE A 8 -25.42 17.25 55.64
C PHE A 8 -26.72 17.98 55.25
N VAL A 9 -26.85 19.16 55.84
CA VAL A 9 -28.06 19.94 56.14
C VAL A 9 -28.50 20.83 54.97
N PHE A 10 -29.83 20.96 54.79
CA PHE A 10 -30.47 21.97 53.94
C PHE A 10 -30.30 23.38 54.56
N GLY A 11 -29.73 24.31 53.79
CA GLY A 11 -29.67 25.73 54.12
C GLY A 11 -30.35 26.56 53.04
N VAL A 12 -31.56 27.01 53.31
CA VAL A 12 -32.31 28.02 52.55
C VAL A 12 -31.76 29.41 52.95
N ALA A 13 -31.32 30.20 51.98
CA ALA A 13 -31.05 31.62 52.19
C ALA A 13 -31.66 32.46 51.06
N TRP A 14 -32.57 33.34 51.46
CA TRP A 14 -33.13 34.44 50.70
C TRP A 14 -32.06 35.50 50.41
N ILE A 15 -31.99 36.01 49.18
CA ILE A 15 -31.42 37.34 48.90
C ILE A 15 -32.38 38.11 47.98
N VAL A 16 -32.76 39.27 48.48
CA VAL A 16 -33.57 40.33 47.88
C VAL A 16 -32.79 41.02 46.75
N GLY A 17 -33.48 41.32 45.65
CA GLY A 17 -32.92 41.92 44.47
C GLY A 17 -32.59 43.42 44.59
N VAL A 18 -31.65 43.85 43.74
CA VAL A 18 -31.57 45.22 43.21
C VAL A 18 -31.34 45.09 41.71
N ALA A 19 -32.31 45.60 40.96
CA ALA A 19 -32.37 45.58 39.51
C ALA A 19 -31.60 46.77 38.92
N TRP A 20 -30.68 46.50 37.99
CA TRP A 20 -30.27 47.44 36.96
C TRP A 20 -30.58 46.80 35.61
N GLY A 21 -31.54 47.38 34.90
CA GLY A 21 -32.00 46.93 33.60
C GLY A 21 -31.09 47.42 32.48
N LEU A 22 -30.64 46.49 31.64
CA LEU A 22 -30.27 46.74 30.25
C LEU A 22 -31.12 45.81 29.40
N GLY A 23 -31.94 46.41 28.54
CA GLY A 23 -32.93 45.70 27.74
C GLY A 23 -32.27 44.83 26.68
N SER A 24 -32.49 43.52 26.77
CA SER A 24 -32.45 42.60 25.63
C SER A 24 -33.87 42.14 25.37
N THR A 25 -34.42 42.47 24.20
CA THR A 25 -35.65 41.86 23.68
C THR A 25 -35.41 40.38 23.48
N ARG A 26 -35.73 39.55 24.49
CA ARG A 26 -35.91 38.11 24.31
C ARG A 26 -37.18 37.92 23.49
N GLY A 27 -37.00 37.57 22.22
CA GLY A 27 -38.05 36.95 21.43
C GLY A 27 -38.61 35.75 22.18
N ALA A 28 -39.93 35.57 22.09
CA ALA A 28 -40.61 34.43 22.65
C ALA A 28 -39.91 33.13 22.22
N VAL A 29 -39.74 32.22 23.18
CA VAL A 29 -39.36 30.83 22.90
C VAL A 29 -40.41 30.28 21.93
N PRO A 30 -40.05 29.92 20.68
CA PRO A 30 -41.01 29.30 19.79
C PRO A 30 -41.49 27.99 20.43
N ALA A 31 -42.78 27.71 20.27
CA ALA A 31 -43.36 26.42 20.64
C ALA A 31 -42.48 25.27 20.09
N ALA A 32 -42.40 24.17 20.85
CA ALA A 32 -41.61 22.99 20.47
C ALA A 32 -41.83 22.68 18.99
N PRO A 33 -40.76 22.63 18.16
CA PRO A 33 -40.92 22.30 16.75
C PRO A 33 -41.59 20.92 16.66
N ALA A 34 -42.51 20.76 15.71
CA ALA A 34 -43.00 19.45 15.33
C ALA A 34 -41.80 18.51 15.13
N GLU A 35 -41.88 17.28 15.63
CA GLU A 35 -40.80 16.30 15.51
C GLU A 35 -40.30 16.27 14.06
N SER A 36 -39.05 16.70 13.83
CA SER A 36 -38.48 16.74 12.49
C SER A 36 -38.32 15.31 11.97
N GLN A 37 -38.94 15.01 10.83
CA GLN A 37 -38.74 13.73 10.16
C GLN A 37 -37.30 13.63 9.64
N VAL A 38 -36.60 12.55 10.00
CA VAL A 38 -35.22 12.27 9.59
C VAL A 38 -35.21 11.00 8.74
N LEU A 39 -34.61 11.06 7.56
CA LEU A 39 -34.28 9.87 6.78
C LEU A 39 -32.91 9.34 7.22
N TYR A 40 -32.85 8.10 7.69
CA TYR A 40 -31.59 7.40 7.92
C TYR A 40 -31.38 6.34 6.84
N LEU A 41 -30.29 6.45 6.08
CA LEU A 41 -29.92 5.45 5.08
C LEU A 41 -28.91 4.44 5.61
N GLN A 42 -29.37 3.22 5.80
CA GLN A 42 -28.52 2.07 6.08
C GLN A 42 -27.77 1.60 4.84
N THR A 43 -26.58 1.07 5.03
CA THR A 43 -25.66 0.64 3.98
C THR A 43 -25.61 -0.88 3.90
N GLU A 44 -25.90 -1.40 2.71
CA GLU A 44 -25.49 -2.75 2.34
C GLU A 44 -23.99 -2.74 2.02
N PHE A 45 -23.16 -2.92 3.05
CA PHE A 45 -21.71 -2.99 2.92
C PHE A 45 -21.28 -4.25 2.14
N LEU A 46 -20.19 -4.15 1.38
CA LEU A 46 -19.53 -5.32 0.80
C LEU A 46 -18.87 -6.17 1.89
N PRO A 47 -18.78 -7.51 1.71
CA PRO A 47 -19.37 -8.28 0.62
C PRO A 47 -20.90 -8.37 0.75
N TYR A 48 -21.60 -8.40 -0.39
CA TYR A 48 -23.06 -8.50 -0.42
C TYR A 48 -23.53 -9.85 0.16
N THR A 49 -24.70 -9.87 0.81
CA THR A 49 -25.24 -11.08 1.47
C THR A 49 -25.69 -12.16 0.49
N THR A 50 -26.05 -11.77 -0.74
CA THR A 50 -26.40 -12.67 -1.84
C THR A 50 -25.54 -12.31 -3.03
N ASP A 51 -24.53 -13.13 -3.28
CA ASP A 51 -23.66 -12.97 -4.43
C ASP A 51 -24.30 -13.57 -5.68
N THR A 52 -24.10 -12.92 -6.82
CA THR A 52 -24.44 -13.48 -8.12
C THR A 52 -23.30 -13.15 -9.07
N ASP A 53 -22.78 -14.17 -9.77
CA ASP A 53 -21.61 -14.11 -10.66
C ASP A 53 -21.66 -13.05 -11.78
N GLN A 54 -22.76 -12.28 -11.88
CA GLN A 54 -23.00 -11.27 -12.92
C GLN A 54 -23.10 -9.83 -12.40
N VAL A 55 -22.91 -9.60 -11.11
CA VAL A 55 -22.94 -8.25 -10.52
C VAL A 55 -21.54 -7.67 -10.53
N LEU A 56 -21.43 -6.38 -10.80
CA LEU A 56 -20.22 -5.60 -10.55
C LEU A 56 -20.23 -5.13 -9.09
N PRO A 57 -19.35 -5.68 -8.22
CA PRO A 57 -19.24 -5.22 -6.84
C PRO A 57 -18.32 -4.01 -6.76
N TYR A 58 -18.85 -2.78 -6.82
CA TYR A 58 -18.04 -1.56 -6.68
C TYR A 58 -18.73 -0.54 -5.77
N ARG A 59 -17.94 0.00 -4.82
CA ARG A 59 -18.43 0.85 -3.73
C ARG A 59 -19.01 2.17 -4.24
N LEU A 60 -18.38 2.77 -5.25
CA LEU A 60 -18.80 4.07 -5.77
C LEU A 60 -20.17 4.03 -6.48
N GLY A 61 -20.54 2.91 -7.13
CA GLY A 61 -21.87 2.77 -7.74
C GLY A 61 -22.98 2.73 -6.70
N ARG A 62 -22.77 1.96 -5.64
CA ARG A 62 -23.65 1.94 -4.47
C ARG A 62 -23.77 3.35 -3.87
N GLU A 63 -22.66 4.04 -3.65
CA GLU A 63 -22.70 5.39 -3.06
C GLU A 63 -23.37 6.40 -4.01
N LEU A 64 -23.23 6.31 -5.32
CA LEU A 64 -23.97 7.17 -6.26
C LEU A 64 -25.49 7.06 -6.06
N VAL A 65 -26.02 5.85 -5.94
CA VAL A 65 -27.45 5.63 -5.66
C VAL A 65 -27.84 6.21 -4.30
N ARG A 66 -27.07 5.87 -3.26
CA ARG A 66 -27.35 6.32 -1.87
C ARG A 66 -27.36 7.84 -1.78
N GLN A 67 -26.34 8.49 -2.34
CA GLN A 67 -26.21 9.95 -2.28
C GLN A 67 -27.26 10.66 -3.14
N ALA A 68 -27.73 10.05 -4.24
CA ALA A 68 -28.86 10.57 -5.00
C ALA A 68 -30.18 10.52 -4.21
N ILE A 69 -30.41 9.44 -3.44
CA ILE A 69 -31.56 9.32 -2.54
C ILE A 69 -31.50 10.37 -1.42
N LEU A 70 -30.32 10.57 -0.82
CA LEU A 70 -30.13 11.62 0.20
C LEU A 70 -30.33 13.03 -0.37
N MET A 71 -29.83 13.28 -1.58
CA MET A 71 -30.06 14.54 -2.29
C MET A 71 -31.55 14.79 -2.54
N ALA A 72 -32.31 13.77 -2.96
CA ALA A 72 -33.75 13.87 -3.16
C ALA A 72 -34.48 14.20 -1.84
N ALA A 73 -34.15 13.50 -0.75
CA ALA A 73 -34.77 13.74 0.56
C ALA A 73 -34.45 15.15 1.10
N ARG A 74 -33.19 15.56 1.04
CA ARG A 74 -32.75 16.85 1.57
C ARG A 74 -33.23 18.03 0.72
N ASP A 75 -32.97 17.97 -0.59
CA ASP A 75 -33.09 19.15 -1.45
C ASP A 75 -34.47 19.27 -2.11
N GLU A 76 -35.23 18.17 -2.24
CA GLU A 76 -36.58 18.18 -2.82
C GLU A 76 -37.71 17.99 -1.79
N MET A 77 -37.40 17.51 -0.58
CA MET A 77 -38.39 17.35 0.50
C MET A 77 -38.05 18.17 1.77
N GLY A 78 -36.90 18.83 1.82
CA GLY A 78 -36.49 19.62 2.98
C GLY A 78 -36.25 18.80 4.24
N LEU A 79 -35.96 17.50 4.10
CA LEU A 79 -35.78 16.57 5.22
C LEU A 79 -34.35 16.62 5.75
N ALA A 80 -34.20 16.38 7.05
CA ALA A 80 -32.91 16.07 7.64
C ALA A 80 -32.51 14.63 7.26
N THR A 81 -31.22 14.42 7.01
CA THR A 81 -30.69 13.15 6.50
C THR A 81 -29.52 12.63 7.32
N ARG A 82 -29.42 11.31 7.47
CA ARG A 82 -28.29 10.66 8.13
C ARG A 82 -27.77 9.50 7.29
N ASP A 83 -26.46 9.47 7.11
CA ASP A 83 -25.76 8.50 6.29
C ASP A 83 -24.93 7.54 7.16
N GLU A 84 -25.28 6.25 7.14
CA GLU A 84 -24.54 5.22 7.85
C GLU A 84 -23.10 5.08 7.36
N THR A 85 -22.83 5.33 6.06
CA THR A 85 -21.46 5.24 5.51
C THR A 85 -20.55 6.31 6.13
N LEU A 86 -21.10 7.50 6.44
CA LEU A 86 -20.40 8.57 7.17
C LEU A 86 -20.49 8.42 8.70
N GLN A 87 -21.10 7.34 9.19
CA GLN A 87 -21.36 7.04 10.61
C GLN A 87 -22.04 8.22 11.34
N GLU A 88 -23.01 8.85 10.68
CA GLU A 88 -23.76 9.96 11.28
C GLU A 88 -24.66 9.45 12.41
N ALA A 89 -24.73 10.21 13.51
CA ALA A 89 -25.50 9.80 14.66
C ALA A 89 -27.00 9.98 14.43
N VAL A 90 -27.79 9.07 14.98
CA VAL A 90 -29.25 9.14 14.97
C VAL A 90 -29.72 10.10 16.08
N PRO A 91 -30.45 11.18 15.75
CA PRO A 91 -30.94 12.10 16.77
C PRO A 91 -32.02 11.43 17.65
N GLN A 92 -31.87 11.49 18.98
CA GLN A 92 -32.74 10.78 19.93
C GLN A 92 -34.20 11.28 19.95
N GLN A 93 -34.43 12.53 19.53
CA GLN A 93 -35.74 13.20 19.60
C GLN A 93 -36.42 13.32 18.23
N ALA A 94 -35.87 12.69 17.18
CA ALA A 94 -36.41 12.78 15.83
C ALA A 94 -37.30 11.58 15.47
N GLN A 95 -38.26 11.80 14.58
CA GLN A 95 -38.98 10.71 13.93
C GLN A 95 -38.13 10.15 12.79
N VAL A 96 -37.52 8.98 13.01
CA VAL A 96 -36.57 8.40 12.05
C VAL A 96 -37.25 7.37 11.15
N THR A 97 -37.17 7.59 9.84
CA THR A 97 -37.51 6.60 8.82
C THR A 97 -36.24 5.92 8.34
N TRP A 98 -36.18 4.60 8.47
CA TRP A 98 -35.02 3.80 8.11
C TRP A 98 -35.21 3.13 6.75
N VAL A 99 -34.31 3.41 5.81
CA VAL A 99 -34.34 2.84 4.46
C VAL A 99 -32.97 2.25 4.12
N MET A 100 -32.97 1.10 3.47
CA MET A 100 -31.77 0.46 2.93
C MET A 100 -31.86 0.41 1.40
N PRO A 101 -31.04 1.19 0.67
CA PRO A 101 -30.92 1.07 -0.78
C PRO A 101 -30.11 -0.19 -1.14
N VAL A 102 -30.59 -0.96 -2.11
CA VAL A 102 -29.88 -2.11 -2.69
C VAL A 102 -29.67 -1.84 -4.17
N GLU A 103 -28.42 -1.90 -4.59
CA GLU A 103 -27.96 -1.59 -5.95
C GLU A 103 -27.29 -2.81 -6.58
N ARG A 104 -27.64 -3.12 -7.83
CA ARG A 104 -27.05 -4.23 -8.59
C ARG A 104 -26.83 -3.83 -10.06
N ALA A 105 -25.61 -3.45 -10.39
CA ALA A 105 -25.16 -3.26 -11.77
C ALA A 105 -24.74 -4.60 -12.38
N LEU A 106 -25.46 -5.05 -13.40
CA LEU A 106 -25.24 -6.32 -14.06
C LEU A 106 -24.35 -6.15 -15.30
N LEU A 107 -23.50 -7.15 -15.55
CA LEU A 107 -22.67 -7.24 -16.76
C LEU A 107 -23.51 -7.27 -18.07
N THR A 108 -24.81 -7.52 -17.97
CA THR A 108 -25.77 -7.50 -19.10
C THR A 108 -26.16 -6.08 -19.57
N GLY A 109 -25.68 -5.03 -18.89
CA GLY A 109 -26.09 -3.64 -19.17
C GLY A 109 -27.40 -3.24 -18.50
N LYS A 110 -27.85 -4.03 -17.50
CA LYS A 110 -29.00 -3.70 -16.66
C LYS A 110 -28.55 -3.30 -15.27
N TRP A 111 -29.10 -2.23 -14.75
CA TRP A 111 -28.76 -1.71 -13.43
C TRP A 111 -30.02 -1.57 -12.58
N GLN A 112 -30.11 -2.33 -11.49
CA GLN A 112 -31.29 -2.37 -10.63
C GLN A 112 -31.05 -1.61 -9.33
N VAL A 113 -32.02 -0.79 -8.94
CA VAL A 113 -32.06 -0.08 -7.67
C VAL A 113 -33.35 -0.44 -6.93
N LYS A 114 -33.24 -0.79 -5.66
CA LYS A 114 -34.36 -1.10 -4.77
C LYS A 114 -34.26 -0.31 -3.48
N LEU A 115 -35.41 0.04 -2.92
CA LEU A 115 -35.54 0.55 -1.56
C LEU A 115 -36.24 -0.50 -0.71
N LEU A 116 -35.59 -0.89 0.39
CA LEU A 116 -36.15 -1.81 1.38
C LEU A 116 -36.27 -1.10 2.73
N PRO A 117 -37.17 -1.55 3.62
CA PRO A 117 -37.07 -1.18 5.03
C PRO A 117 -35.76 -1.75 5.61
N ALA A 118 -35.22 -1.06 6.61
CA ALA A 118 -33.94 -1.40 7.25
C ALA A 118 -33.83 -2.83 7.83
N GLU A 119 -34.95 -3.40 8.30
CA GLU A 119 -34.98 -4.80 8.70
C GLU A 119 -34.95 -5.65 7.42
N GLN A 120 -33.82 -6.33 7.16
CA GLN A 120 -33.42 -7.03 5.93
C GLN A 120 -34.37 -8.16 5.42
N GLN A 121 -35.63 -8.19 5.88
CA GLN A 121 -36.68 -9.14 5.50
C GLN A 121 -38.01 -8.48 5.07
N GLY A 122 -38.04 -7.16 4.86
CA GLY A 122 -39.26 -6.49 4.40
C GLY A 122 -39.46 -6.54 2.88
N ASP A 123 -40.71 -6.37 2.45
CA ASP A 123 -41.08 -6.25 1.05
C ASP A 123 -40.40 -5.03 0.40
N VAL A 124 -40.06 -5.15 -0.88
CA VAL A 124 -39.50 -4.04 -1.67
C VAL A 124 -40.50 -2.89 -1.69
N ILE A 125 -40.11 -1.74 -1.13
CA ILE A 125 -40.94 -0.53 -1.07
C ILE A 125 -41.06 0.08 -2.47
N TRP A 126 -39.95 0.09 -3.19
CA TRP A 126 -39.82 0.69 -4.51
C TRP A 126 -38.65 0.05 -5.26
N GLU A 127 -38.78 -0.08 -6.58
CA GLU A 127 -37.71 -0.53 -7.44
C GLU A 127 -37.72 0.18 -8.80
N LYS A 128 -36.53 0.28 -9.39
CA LYS A 128 -36.34 0.75 -10.77
C LYS A 128 -35.16 0.02 -11.40
N THR A 129 -35.29 -0.23 -12.70
CA THR A 129 -34.23 -0.80 -13.53
C THR A 129 -33.86 0.19 -14.62
N TYR A 130 -32.57 0.40 -14.79
CA TYR A 130 -31.96 1.25 -15.81
C TYR A 130 -31.25 0.40 -16.85
N ASP A 131 -31.20 0.91 -18.07
CA ASP A 131 -30.20 0.51 -19.04
C ASP A 131 -28.94 1.34 -18.79
N PHE A 132 -27.77 0.70 -18.81
CA PHE A 132 -26.50 1.41 -18.63
C PHE A 132 -25.34 0.78 -19.39
N VAL A 133 -24.27 1.56 -19.57
CA VAL A 133 -23.07 1.12 -20.28
C VAL A 133 -22.08 0.46 -19.32
N VAL A 134 -21.86 -0.85 -19.51
CA VAL A 134 -20.84 -1.63 -18.79
C VAL A 134 -19.48 -1.45 -19.46
N HIS A 135 -18.86 -0.29 -19.25
CA HIS A 135 -17.54 0.03 -19.80
C HIS A 135 -16.78 0.94 -18.85
N GLY A 136 -15.55 0.57 -18.49
CA GLY A 136 -14.80 1.17 -17.38
C GLY A 136 -14.72 2.70 -17.46
N GLY A 137 -14.36 3.25 -18.62
CA GLY A 137 -14.29 4.70 -18.79
C GLY A 137 -15.61 5.45 -18.93
N LYS A 138 -16.77 4.77 -19.03
CA LYS A 138 -18.07 5.43 -19.34
C LYS A 138 -19.18 5.18 -18.32
N ILE A 139 -18.99 4.22 -17.42
CA ILE A 139 -20.01 3.78 -16.48
C ILE A 139 -20.59 4.95 -15.66
N TYR A 140 -19.73 5.80 -15.10
CA TYR A 140 -20.18 6.91 -14.25
C TYR A 140 -20.76 8.08 -15.04
N GLY A 141 -20.25 8.38 -16.23
CA GLY A 141 -20.83 9.39 -17.13
C GLY A 141 -22.25 9.04 -17.58
N ASP A 142 -22.60 7.76 -17.57
CA ASP A 142 -23.95 7.28 -17.88
C ASP A 142 -24.87 7.19 -16.64
N MET A 143 -24.34 6.78 -15.48
CA MET A 143 -25.11 6.68 -14.22
C MET A 143 -25.48 8.04 -13.63
N VAL A 144 -24.53 8.98 -13.57
CA VAL A 144 -24.70 10.25 -12.84
C VAL A 144 -25.84 11.10 -13.39
N PRO A 145 -25.96 11.34 -14.72
CA PRO A 145 -27.09 12.11 -15.27
C PRO A 145 -28.46 11.46 -15.00
N LYS A 146 -28.54 10.13 -15.04
CA LYS A 146 -29.79 9.39 -14.78
C LYS A 146 -30.24 9.53 -13.34
N LEU A 147 -29.31 9.34 -12.39
CA LEU A 147 -29.60 9.47 -10.97
C LEU A 147 -29.94 10.91 -10.58
N GLU A 148 -29.16 11.87 -11.07
CA GLU A 148 -29.40 13.29 -10.80
C GLU A 148 -30.79 13.71 -11.26
N SER A 149 -31.19 13.31 -12.48
CA SER A 149 -32.54 13.56 -12.99
C SER A 149 -33.62 12.95 -12.10
N ASP A 150 -33.42 11.70 -11.65
CA ASP A 150 -34.38 10.99 -10.82
C ASP A 150 -34.49 11.52 -9.39
N THR A 151 -33.55 12.35 -8.91
CA THR A 151 -33.68 13.02 -7.61
C THR A 151 -34.93 13.90 -7.53
N ARG A 152 -35.38 14.43 -8.68
CA ARG A 152 -36.63 15.21 -8.84
C ARG A 152 -37.80 14.39 -9.39
N GLY A 153 -37.62 13.09 -9.54
CA GLY A 153 -38.56 12.19 -10.22
C GLY A 153 -38.71 10.87 -9.48
N ALA A 154 -38.20 9.79 -10.07
CA ALA A 154 -38.51 8.44 -9.61
C ALA A 154 -37.99 8.13 -8.19
N LEU A 155 -36.87 8.70 -7.76
CA LEU A 155 -36.38 8.52 -6.38
C LEU A 155 -37.28 9.25 -5.37
N LEU A 156 -37.80 10.43 -5.73
CA LEU A 156 -38.76 11.16 -4.91
C LEU A 156 -40.07 10.37 -4.72
N GLU A 157 -40.54 9.68 -5.77
CA GLU A 157 -41.67 8.76 -5.68
C GLU A 157 -41.38 7.60 -4.72
N GLY A 158 -40.18 7.01 -4.80
CA GLY A 158 -39.74 5.96 -3.88
C GLY A 158 -39.69 6.40 -2.41
N LEU A 159 -39.21 7.61 -2.14
CA LEU A 159 -39.19 8.19 -0.80
C LEU A 159 -40.61 8.42 -0.25
N ARG A 160 -41.54 8.91 -1.08
CA ARG A 160 -42.95 9.04 -0.69
C ARG A 160 -43.60 7.68 -0.44
N ALA A 161 -43.28 6.66 -1.22
CA ALA A 161 -43.72 5.28 -0.98
C ALA A 161 -43.17 4.72 0.34
N ALA A 162 -41.99 5.17 0.79
CA ALA A 162 -41.43 4.86 2.10
C ALA A 162 -42.08 5.65 3.27
N GLY A 163 -43.11 6.45 3.01
CA GLY A 163 -43.86 7.19 4.03
C GLY A 163 -43.23 8.52 4.45
N LEU A 164 -42.26 9.03 3.68
CA LEU A 164 -41.69 10.36 3.91
C LEU A 164 -42.59 11.44 3.34
N THR A 165 -42.69 12.57 4.05
CA THR A 165 -43.49 13.73 3.65
C THR A 165 -42.68 15.00 3.84
N GLY A 166 -42.69 15.87 2.84
CA GLY A 166 -41.95 17.12 2.88
C GLY A 166 -42.06 17.85 1.54
N ASP A 167 -41.71 19.13 1.55
CA ASP A 167 -41.81 20.01 0.40
C ASP A 167 -40.44 20.63 0.10
N LYS A 168 -40.20 20.92 -1.18
CA LYS A 168 -38.97 21.57 -1.63
C LYS A 168 -38.81 22.92 -0.91
N PRO A 169 -37.62 23.23 -0.36
CA PRO A 169 -37.35 24.55 0.21
C PRO A 169 -37.65 25.67 -0.79
N PRO A 170 -38.31 26.76 -0.37
CA PRO A 170 -38.67 27.84 -1.28
C PRO A 170 -37.43 28.56 -1.78
N VAL A 171 -37.36 28.82 -3.09
CA VAL A 171 -36.29 29.62 -3.69
C VAL A 171 -36.48 31.09 -3.33
N GLN A 172 -35.52 31.65 -2.60
CA GLN A 172 -35.34 33.07 -2.31
C GLN A 172 -34.00 33.50 -2.91
N ASP A 173 -33.82 34.78 -3.22
CA ASP A 173 -32.53 35.30 -3.73
C ASP A 173 -31.52 35.37 -2.58
N PRO A 174 -30.63 34.36 -2.39
CA PRO A 174 -29.73 34.31 -1.26
C PRO A 174 -28.54 35.24 -1.52
N ALA A 175 -27.87 35.67 -0.45
CA ALA A 175 -26.55 36.23 -0.64
C ALA A 175 -25.62 35.16 -1.28
N PRO A 176 -24.76 35.53 -2.25
CA PRO A 176 -23.75 34.62 -2.77
C PRO A 176 -22.77 34.20 -1.67
N PRO A 177 -22.00 33.12 -1.86
CA PRO A 177 -20.99 32.69 -0.91
C PRO A 177 -20.06 33.84 -0.51
N GLY A 178 -19.86 34.01 0.80
CA GLY A 178 -18.94 35.01 1.35
C GLY A 178 -17.49 34.73 0.98
N PRO A 179 -16.60 35.74 1.05
CA PRO A 179 -15.17 35.57 0.76
C PRO A 179 -14.49 34.53 1.66
N GLU A 180 -15.01 34.28 2.88
CA GLU A 180 -14.51 33.20 3.73
C GLU A 180 -14.66 31.81 3.09
N ILE A 181 -15.73 31.56 2.33
CA ILE A 181 -15.99 30.25 1.71
C ILE A 181 -14.95 29.97 0.64
N GLU A 182 -14.63 30.96 -0.21
CA GLU A 182 -13.57 30.82 -1.21
C GLU A 182 -12.19 30.67 -0.57
N GLN A 183 -11.94 31.33 0.57
CA GLN A 183 -10.72 31.13 1.34
C GLN A 183 -10.61 29.69 1.90
N TRP A 184 -11.72 29.12 2.38
CA TRP A 184 -11.74 27.72 2.84
C TRP A 184 -11.54 26.75 1.67
N LEU A 185 -12.24 26.94 0.54
CA LEU A 185 -12.08 26.12 -0.66
C LEU A 185 -10.66 26.19 -1.24
N GLY A 186 -9.94 27.30 -1.02
CA GLY A 186 -8.53 27.44 -1.43
C GLY A 186 -7.52 26.70 -0.55
N GLN A 187 -7.92 26.21 0.62
CA GLN A 187 -7.02 25.54 1.58
C GLN A 187 -7.13 24.01 1.50
N VAL A 188 -5.99 23.33 1.50
CA VAL A 188 -5.91 21.86 1.50
C VAL A 188 -6.07 21.36 2.94
N ASP A 189 -7.31 21.39 3.44
CA ASP A 189 -7.67 21.01 4.81
C ASP A 189 -9.09 20.43 4.88
N MET A 190 -9.22 19.16 5.28
CA MET A 190 -10.51 18.46 5.30
C MET A 190 -11.56 19.09 6.22
N VAL A 191 -11.14 19.73 7.33
CA VAL A 191 -12.05 20.37 8.28
C VAL A 191 -12.66 21.63 7.67
N LEU A 192 -11.87 22.40 6.92
CA LEU A 192 -12.35 23.61 6.23
C LEU A 192 -13.20 23.26 5.00
N GLN A 193 -12.89 22.17 4.29
CA GLN A 193 -13.77 21.68 3.23
C GLN A 193 -15.12 21.22 3.78
N PHE A 194 -15.12 20.53 4.93
CA PHE A 194 -16.34 20.19 5.65
C PHE A 194 -17.15 21.44 6.01
N ALA A 195 -16.50 22.48 6.52
CA ALA A 195 -17.14 23.75 6.86
C ALA A 195 -17.80 24.42 5.64
N ALA A 196 -17.11 24.45 4.50
CA ALA A 196 -17.63 25.03 3.27
C ALA A 196 -18.87 24.30 2.76
N VAL A 197 -18.87 22.95 2.72
CA VAL A 197 -20.05 22.20 2.27
C VAL A 197 -21.20 22.30 3.27
N ARG A 198 -20.93 22.35 4.58
CA ARG A 198 -21.97 22.53 5.58
C ARG A 198 -22.64 23.90 5.48
N ALA A 199 -21.86 24.97 5.32
CA ALA A 199 -22.39 26.31 5.10
C ALA A 199 -23.25 26.39 3.82
N ALA A 200 -22.83 25.71 2.75
CA ALA A 200 -23.61 25.65 1.52
C ALA A 200 -24.95 24.91 1.68
N HIS A 201 -24.97 23.78 2.39
CA HIS A 201 -26.24 23.10 2.73
C HIS A 201 -27.15 23.95 3.59
N GLU A 202 -26.60 24.64 4.60
CA GLU A 202 -27.38 25.56 5.44
C GLU A 202 -27.99 26.71 4.61
N ALA A 203 -27.23 27.28 3.68
CA ALA A 203 -27.72 28.31 2.76
C ALA A 203 -28.82 27.79 1.82
N ILE A 204 -28.62 26.60 1.23
CA ILE A 204 -29.60 25.98 0.32
C ILE A 204 -30.89 25.60 1.07
N ALA A 205 -30.78 25.08 2.30
CA ALA A 205 -31.95 24.78 3.12
C ALA A 205 -32.75 26.04 3.49
N ALA A 206 -32.06 27.17 3.74
CA ALA A 206 -32.69 28.42 4.15
C ALA A 206 -33.29 29.21 2.96
N HIS A 207 -32.66 29.16 1.79
CA HIS A 207 -32.96 30.06 0.68
C HIS A 207 -33.17 29.36 -0.67
N GLY A 208 -33.08 28.04 -0.72
CA GLY A 208 -33.13 27.28 -1.97
C GLY A 208 -31.80 27.25 -2.72
N GLU A 209 -31.76 26.44 -3.77
CA GLU A 209 -30.56 26.21 -4.57
C GLU A 209 -30.24 27.38 -5.51
N THR A 210 -28.95 27.71 -5.62
CA THR A 210 -28.42 28.67 -6.61
C THR A 210 -27.16 28.10 -7.27
N PRO A 211 -26.80 28.57 -8.48
CA PRO A 211 -25.59 28.12 -9.15
C PRO A 211 -24.32 28.25 -8.29
N GLU A 212 -24.20 29.33 -7.53
CA GLU A 212 -23.04 29.62 -6.70
C GLU A 212 -22.91 28.62 -5.54
N TRP A 213 -23.99 28.36 -4.80
CA TRP A 213 -23.98 27.41 -3.68
C TRP A 213 -23.85 25.96 -4.15
N LEU A 214 -24.43 25.60 -5.30
CA LEU A 214 -24.20 24.29 -5.94
C LEU A 214 -22.72 24.14 -6.36
N GLY A 215 -22.09 25.21 -6.84
CA GLY A 215 -20.66 25.25 -7.16
C GLY A 215 -19.77 25.01 -5.93
N VAL A 216 -20.14 25.56 -4.77
CA VAL A 216 -19.46 25.29 -3.48
C VAL A 216 -19.58 23.81 -3.11
N LEU A 217 -20.79 23.22 -3.21
CA LEU A 217 -20.98 21.80 -2.93
C LEU A 217 -20.17 20.90 -3.87
N ALA A 218 -20.17 21.18 -5.17
CA ALA A 218 -19.40 20.43 -6.16
C ALA A 218 -17.89 20.45 -5.84
N ARG A 219 -17.32 21.63 -5.57
CA ARG A 219 -15.88 21.77 -5.26
C ARG A 219 -15.53 21.21 -3.88
N GLY A 220 -16.27 21.56 -2.84
CA GLY A 220 -15.99 21.15 -1.47
C GLY A 220 -16.05 19.64 -1.29
N TYR A 221 -17.04 18.96 -1.90
CA TYR A 221 -17.09 17.50 -1.88
C TYR A 221 -16.00 16.85 -2.75
N ALA A 222 -15.63 17.44 -3.90
CA ALA A 222 -14.51 16.94 -4.70
C ALA A 222 -13.18 17.02 -3.93
N HIS A 223 -12.98 18.10 -3.17
CA HIS A 223 -11.83 18.24 -2.28
C HIS A 223 -11.85 17.20 -1.15
N LEU A 224 -12.98 17.00 -0.47
CA LEU A 224 -13.11 15.99 0.58
C LEU A 224 -12.86 14.57 0.06
N ALA A 225 -13.34 14.25 -1.14
CA ALA A 225 -13.09 12.97 -1.78
C ALA A 225 -11.59 12.69 -1.97
N LEU A 226 -10.85 13.66 -2.52
CA LEU A 226 -9.41 13.53 -2.72
C LEU A 226 -8.64 13.48 -1.39
N LEU A 227 -9.02 14.32 -0.42
CA LEU A 227 -8.37 14.41 0.89
C LEU A 227 -8.57 13.20 1.78
N THR A 228 -9.61 12.40 1.54
CA THR A 228 -9.94 11.22 2.35
C THR A 228 -9.62 9.90 1.64
N ASN A 229 -9.09 9.94 0.42
CA ASN A 229 -8.91 8.75 -0.42
C ASN A 229 -8.08 7.61 0.21
N HIS A 230 -7.27 7.91 1.23
CA HIS A 230 -6.50 6.94 2.00
C HIS A 230 -7.27 6.20 3.10
N TYR A 231 -8.52 6.59 3.39
CA TYR A 231 -9.31 6.01 4.47
C TYR A 231 -9.60 4.52 4.24
N TRP A 232 -9.83 3.80 5.33
CA TRP A 232 -10.11 2.35 5.32
C TRP A 232 -11.61 2.06 5.23
N ASN A 233 -12.38 3.03 4.73
CA ASN A 233 -13.83 2.98 4.59
C ASN A 233 -14.30 3.66 3.30
N SER A 234 -15.63 3.73 3.08
CA SER A 234 -16.24 4.31 1.87
C SER A 234 -16.54 5.82 1.92
N THR A 235 -15.96 6.55 2.88
CA THR A 235 -16.06 8.02 2.94
C THR A 235 -15.63 8.71 1.63
N PRO A 236 -14.53 8.29 0.96
CA PRO A 236 -14.11 8.91 -0.30
C PRO A 236 -15.15 8.72 -1.40
N GLU A 237 -15.74 7.54 -1.50
CA GLU A 237 -16.80 7.23 -2.46
C GLU A 237 -18.06 8.06 -2.21
N VAL A 238 -18.46 8.27 -0.95
CA VAL A 238 -19.58 9.16 -0.59
C VAL A 238 -19.33 10.58 -1.11
N TYR A 239 -18.16 11.14 -0.85
CA TYR A 239 -17.86 12.51 -1.26
C TYR A 239 -17.68 12.64 -2.78
N THR A 240 -17.10 11.65 -3.45
CA THR A 240 -17.07 11.60 -4.92
C THR A 240 -18.47 11.61 -5.50
N ALA A 241 -19.37 10.76 -4.98
CA ALA A 241 -20.75 10.69 -5.42
C ALA A 241 -21.49 12.02 -5.23
N ARG A 242 -21.36 12.65 -4.05
CA ARG A 242 -21.95 13.98 -3.79
C ARG A 242 -21.40 15.04 -4.73
N ALA A 243 -20.08 15.07 -4.95
CA ALA A 243 -19.46 16.04 -5.84
C ALA A 243 -20.01 15.94 -7.27
N TRP A 244 -20.08 14.73 -7.82
CA TRP A 244 -20.57 14.49 -9.18
C TRP A 244 -22.05 14.79 -9.34
N LEU A 245 -22.89 14.37 -8.39
CA LEU A 245 -24.33 14.63 -8.44
C LEU A 245 -24.62 16.14 -8.33
N TYR A 246 -23.95 16.87 -7.44
CA TYR A 246 -24.14 18.32 -7.32
C TYR A 246 -23.60 19.09 -8.53
N ALA A 247 -22.47 18.66 -9.10
CA ALA A 247 -21.96 19.26 -10.32
C ALA A 247 -22.86 18.99 -11.53
N GLN A 248 -23.42 17.78 -11.63
CA GLN A 248 -24.41 17.45 -12.65
C GLN A 248 -25.70 18.27 -12.46
N ARG A 249 -26.15 18.45 -11.21
CA ARG A 249 -27.31 19.28 -10.88
C ARG A 249 -27.11 20.73 -11.30
N LEU A 250 -25.91 21.27 -11.06
CA LEU A 250 -25.51 22.60 -11.53
C LEU A 250 -25.61 22.73 -13.06
N VAL A 251 -25.13 21.74 -13.82
CA VAL A 251 -25.29 21.71 -15.29
C VAL A 251 -26.77 21.62 -15.69
N THR A 252 -27.57 20.82 -14.99
CA THR A 252 -28.99 20.66 -15.30
C THR A 252 -29.78 21.97 -15.07
N VAL A 253 -29.51 22.69 -13.98
CA VAL A 253 -30.21 23.96 -13.68
C VAL A 253 -29.65 25.17 -14.45
N SER A 254 -28.45 25.04 -15.03
CA SER A 254 -27.76 26.10 -15.78
C SER A 254 -27.08 25.57 -17.07
N PRO A 255 -27.84 25.02 -18.04
CA PRO A 255 -27.27 24.26 -19.16
C PRO A 255 -26.41 25.09 -20.13
N SER A 256 -26.66 26.39 -20.22
CA SER A 256 -25.90 27.34 -21.04
C SER A 256 -24.73 27.99 -20.30
N SER A 257 -24.50 27.65 -19.02
CA SER A 257 -23.44 28.27 -18.21
C SER A 257 -22.10 27.54 -18.39
N ASP A 258 -21.09 28.23 -18.90
CA ASP A 258 -19.71 27.73 -18.93
C ASP A 258 -19.20 27.43 -17.52
N LEU A 259 -19.62 28.22 -16.52
CA LEU A 259 -19.24 27.99 -15.12
C LEU A 259 -19.72 26.62 -14.62
N ALA A 260 -20.91 26.17 -15.04
CA ALA A 260 -21.43 24.87 -14.66
C ALA A 260 -20.56 23.72 -15.21
N LEU A 261 -20.12 23.82 -16.47
CA LEU A 261 -19.20 22.86 -17.07
C LEU A 261 -17.82 22.88 -16.40
N TRP A 262 -17.30 24.06 -16.03
CA TRP A 262 -16.05 24.15 -15.27
C TRP A 262 -16.12 23.39 -13.94
N HIS A 263 -17.22 23.54 -13.19
CA HIS A 263 -17.42 22.82 -11.94
C HIS A 263 -17.55 21.30 -12.14
N ARG A 264 -18.25 20.86 -13.19
CA ARG A 264 -18.38 19.43 -13.51
C ARG A 264 -17.07 18.81 -13.97
N ALA A 265 -16.33 19.48 -14.85
CA ALA A 265 -14.98 19.09 -15.24
C ALA A 265 -14.05 18.97 -14.01
N TYR A 266 -14.13 19.92 -13.08
CA TYR A 266 -13.35 19.89 -11.84
C TYR A 266 -13.71 18.71 -10.93
N ALA A 267 -15.01 18.46 -10.74
CA ALA A 267 -15.50 17.34 -9.93
C ALA A 267 -15.11 15.99 -10.56
N TRP A 268 -15.21 15.84 -11.88
CA TRP A 268 -14.72 14.67 -12.61
C TRP A 268 -13.22 14.46 -12.43
N ALA A 269 -12.44 15.52 -12.61
CA ALA A 269 -10.99 15.46 -12.47
C ALA A 269 -10.58 14.97 -11.09
N LEU A 270 -11.05 15.62 -10.02
CA LEU A 270 -10.68 15.26 -8.65
C LEU A 270 -11.29 13.93 -8.20
N GLY A 271 -12.48 13.57 -8.70
CA GLY A 271 -13.09 12.25 -8.52
C GLY A 271 -12.39 11.13 -9.29
N GLY A 272 -11.45 11.46 -10.18
CA GLY A 272 -10.57 10.50 -10.84
C GLY A 272 -11.03 10.00 -12.21
N THR A 273 -12.05 10.59 -12.82
CA THR A 273 -12.50 10.22 -14.18
C THR A 273 -12.00 11.25 -15.20
N LEU A 274 -10.68 11.26 -15.44
CA LEU A 274 -10.01 12.31 -16.21
C LEU A 274 -10.56 12.45 -17.63
N GLN A 275 -10.95 11.33 -18.26
CA GLN A 275 -11.59 11.35 -19.58
C GLN A 275 -12.88 12.19 -19.62
N HIS A 276 -13.78 12.06 -18.64
CA HIS A 276 -15.02 12.86 -18.59
C HIS A 276 -14.72 14.34 -18.34
N ALA A 277 -13.70 14.64 -17.54
CA ALA A 277 -13.25 16.01 -17.37
C ALA A 277 -12.72 16.62 -18.68
N LEU A 278 -11.96 15.85 -19.47
CA LEU A 278 -11.45 16.28 -20.78
C LEU A 278 -12.60 16.49 -21.80
N GLU A 279 -13.65 15.68 -21.74
CA GLU A 279 -14.85 15.85 -22.55
C GLU A 279 -15.57 17.17 -22.23
N ASP A 280 -15.75 17.50 -20.95
CA ASP A 280 -16.31 18.79 -20.54
C ASP A 280 -15.42 19.98 -20.96
N LEU A 281 -14.09 19.83 -20.91
CA LEU A 281 -13.16 20.85 -21.42
C LEU A 281 -13.25 21.02 -22.94
N ALA A 282 -13.39 19.94 -23.69
CA ALA A 282 -13.56 19.99 -25.14
C ALA A 282 -14.88 20.66 -25.53
N GLU A 283 -15.96 20.41 -24.78
CA GLU A 283 -17.23 21.11 -24.96
C GLU A 283 -17.11 22.62 -24.69
N LEU A 284 -16.41 23.01 -23.61
CA LEU A 284 -16.11 24.40 -23.30
C LEU A 284 -15.32 25.08 -24.42
N GLU A 285 -14.25 24.45 -24.91
CA GLU A 285 -13.43 24.98 -26.01
C GLU A 285 -14.28 25.18 -27.28
N ALA A 286 -15.18 24.24 -27.59
CA ALA A 286 -16.11 24.35 -28.73
C ALA A 286 -17.14 25.50 -28.58
N ARG A 287 -17.73 25.66 -27.38
CA ARG A 287 -18.67 26.76 -27.08
C ARG A 287 -18.00 28.13 -27.19
N GLN A 288 -16.78 28.24 -26.69
CA GLN A 288 -16.00 29.48 -26.74
C GLN A 288 -15.59 29.85 -28.16
N ALA A 289 -15.17 28.87 -28.97
CA ALA A 289 -14.88 29.08 -30.38
C ALA A 289 -16.12 29.58 -31.15
N ALA A 290 -17.27 28.95 -30.96
CA ALA A 290 -18.54 29.36 -31.59
C ALA A 290 -18.97 30.78 -31.16
N THR A 291 -18.73 31.16 -29.90
CA THR A 291 -19.07 32.49 -29.38
C THR A 291 -18.11 33.57 -29.92
N ALA A 292 -16.82 33.26 -30.03
CA ALA A 292 -15.82 34.16 -30.62
C ALA A 292 -16.08 34.43 -32.12
N GLU A 293 -16.65 33.46 -32.85
CA GLU A 293 -17.11 33.64 -34.23
C GLU A 293 -18.40 34.49 -34.33
N ALA A 294 -19.26 34.45 -33.30
CA ALA A 294 -20.56 35.11 -33.30
C ALA A 294 -20.58 36.54 -32.71
N ALA A 295 -19.62 36.91 -31.85
CA ALA A 295 -19.64 38.18 -31.11
C ALA A 295 -18.38 39.04 -31.38
N ALA A 296 -18.59 40.24 -31.94
CA ALA A 296 -17.57 41.29 -32.03
C ALA A 296 -17.61 42.28 -30.84
N SER A 297 -18.47 42.08 -29.82
CA SER A 297 -18.68 43.11 -28.77
C SER A 297 -18.90 42.65 -27.33
N ASP A 298 -19.06 41.36 -27.02
CA ASP A 298 -19.18 40.90 -25.62
C ASP A 298 -17.97 40.05 -25.23
N THR A 299 -17.27 40.48 -24.18
CA THR A 299 -16.11 39.75 -23.64
C THR A 299 -16.63 38.57 -22.82
N PRO A 300 -16.28 37.31 -23.15
CA PRO A 300 -16.70 36.16 -22.36
C PRO A 300 -16.24 36.29 -20.91
N ALA A 301 -17.06 35.82 -19.98
CA ALA A 301 -16.72 35.81 -18.55
C ALA A 301 -15.40 35.06 -18.35
N ALA A 302 -14.47 35.66 -17.61
CA ALA A 302 -13.18 35.04 -17.35
C ALA A 302 -13.37 33.73 -16.57
N PRO A 303 -12.68 32.64 -16.93
CA PRO A 303 -12.79 31.38 -16.22
C PRO A 303 -12.30 31.53 -14.77
N PRO A 304 -12.87 30.78 -13.82
CA PRO A 304 -12.41 30.82 -12.42
C PRO A 304 -10.92 30.45 -12.31
N ALA A 305 -10.19 31.07 -11.39
CA ALA A 305 -8.73 30.84 -11.28
C ALA A 305 -8.37 29.35 -11.10
N TRP A 306 -9.14 28.62 -10.29
CA TRP A 306 -8.94 27.19 -10.02
C TRP A 306 -9.15 26.30 -11.26
N SER A 307 -9.82 26.77 -12.31
CA SER A 307 -10.04 25.96 -13.51
C SER A 307 -8.73 25.62 -14.24
N LYS A 308 -7.68 26.43 -14.03
CA LYS A 308 -6.33 26.19 -14.51
C LYS A 308 -5.72 24.87 -14.01
N LEU A 309 -6.25 24.30 -12.93
CA LEU A 309 -5.79 23.03 -12.35
C LEU A 309 -6.24 21.81 -13.19
N ILE A 310 -7.38 21.91 -13.88
CA ILE A 310 -8.08 20.76 -14.47
C ILE A 310 -7.24 20.14 -15.58
N LYS A 311 -6.88 20.94 -16.59
CA LYS A 311 -6.17 20.45 -17.78
C LYS A 311 -4.81 19.83 -17.42
N PRO A 312 -3.91 20.49 -16.67
CA PRO A 312 -2.64 19.86 -16.26
C PRO A 312 -2.83 18.53 -15.51
N TYR A 313 -3.82 18.45 -14.61
CA TYR A 313 -4.07 17.22 -13.86
C TYR A 313 -4.60 16.10 -14.75
N CYS A 314 -5.59 16.38 -15.62
CA CYS A 314 -6.14 15.39 -16.55
C CYS A 314 -5.16 14.93 -17.63
N MET A 315 -4.19 15.78 -17.99
CA MET A 315 -3.10 15.44 -18.91
C MET A 315 -1.93 14.71 -18.24
N CYS A 316 -2.03 14.46 -16.92
CA CYS A 316 -0.98 13.91 -16.07
C CYS A 316 0.35 14.71 -16.15
N ASP A 317 0.26 16.04 -16.30
CA ASP A 317 1.41 16.93 -16.50
C ASP A 317 1.90 17.53 -15.16
N ARG A 318 2.83 16.83 -14.52
CA ARG A 318 3.45 17.25 -13.26
C ARG A 318 4.27 18.53 -13.40
N ALA A 319 4.89 18.77 -14.56
CA ALA A 319 5.70 19.96 -14.79
C ALA A 319 4.81 21.20 -14.89
N ALA A 320 3.70 21.12 -15.62
CA ALA A 320 2.71 22.19 -15.70
C ALA A 320 2.07 22.50 -14.34
N LEU A 321 1.77 21.49 -13.51
CA LEU A 321 1.29 21.71 -12.15
C LEU A 321 2.33 22.40 -11.26
N ARG A 322 3.61 22.02 -11.36
CA ARG A 322 4.71 22.70 -10.64
C ARG A 322 4.81 24.17 -11.04
N GLN A 323 4.76 24.44 -12.34
CA GLN A 323 4.82 25.79 -12.87
C GLN A 323 3.61 26.61 -12.39
N LEU A 324 2.40 26.05 -12.46
CA LEU A 324 1.19 26.70 -11.96
C LEU A 324 1.27 27.04 -10.47
N ALA A 325 1.84 26.16 -9.64
CA ALA A 325 2.05 26.43 -8.22
C ALA A 325 3.00 27.62 -7.96
N THR A 326 3.92 27.87 -8.88
CA THR A 326 4.86 29.00 -8.83
C THR A 326 4.18 30.29 -9.30
N ASP A 327 3.49 30.22 -10.43
CA ASP A 327 2.96 31.37 -11.17
C ASP A 327 1.65 31.92 -10.57
N ASP A 328 0.85 31.08 -9.91
CA ASP A 328 -0.47 31.46 -9.39
C ASP A 328 -0.63 31.10 -7.90
N ALA A 329 -0.58 32.12 -7.04
CA ALA A 329 -0.68 31.95 -5.60
C ALA A 329 -2.03 31.39 -5.14
N ALA A 330 -3.12 31.63 -5.88
CA ALA A 330 -4.45 31.11 -5.54
C ALA A 330 -4.56 29.61 -5.85
N CYS A 331 -3.88 29.15 -6.90
CA CYS A 331 -3.83 27.74 -7.29
C CYS A 331 -2.76 26.94 -6.55
N ARG A 332 -1.75 27.60 -5.96
CA ARG A 332 -0.59 26.94 -5.34
C ARG A 332 -0.93 25.76 -4.42
N PRO A 333 -1.83 25.88 -3.42
CA PRO A 333 -2.08 24.77 -2.50
C PRO A 333 -2.55 23.49 -3.21
N TRP A 334 -3.52 23.64 -4.11
CA TRP A 334 -4.09 22.52 -4.86
C TRP A 334 -3.17 22.04 -5.99
N ALA A 335 -2.45 22.93 -6.68
CA ALA A 335 -1.48 22.55 -7.70
C ALA A 335 -0.36 21.67 -7.12
N THR A 336 0.13 22.02 -5.92
CA THR A 336 1.15 21.21 -5.22
C THR A 336 0.58 19.86 -4.77
N LEU A 337 -0.65 19.80 -4.24
CA LEU A 337 -1.28 18.51 -3.88
C LEU A 337 -1.53 17.64 -5.11
N LEU A 338 -2.07 18.19 -6.19
CA LEU A 338 -2.35 17.44 -7.42
C LEU A 338 -1.05 16.92 -8.06
N ARG A 339 0.04 17.68 -8.01
CA ARG A 339 1.36 17.21 -8.43
C ARG A 339 1.82 16.01 -7.60
N PHE A 340 1.65 16.06 -6.27
CA PHE A 340 1.96 14.93 -5.39
C PHE A 340 1.07 13.72 -5.72
N ALA A 341 -0.23 13.92 -5.91
CA ALA A 341 -1.17 12.85 -6.27
C ALA A 341 -0.76 12.13 -7.56
N LEU A 342 -0.35 12.87 -8.60
CA LEU A 342 0.21 12.29 -9.82
C LEU A 342 1.53 11.54 -9.57
N ALA A 343 2.44 12.10 -8.76
CA ALA A 343 3.69 11.41 -8.42
C ALA A 343 3.46 10.09 -7.69
N SER A 344 2.52 10.08 -6.73
CA SER A 344 2.10 8.87 -6.01
C SER A 344 1.43 7.86 -6.95
N PHE A 345 0.61 8.35 -7.87
CA PHE A 345 -0.09 7.55 -8.86
C PHE A 345 0.85 6.84 -9.85
N GLU A 346 1.88 7.54 -10.33
CA GLU A 346 2.94 6.95 -11.18
C GLU A 346 3.89 6.02 -10.39
N ARG A 347 3.74 5.97 -9.05
CA ARG A 347 4.49 5.09 -8.13
C ARG A 347 6.02 5.30 -8.16
N GLU A 348 6.46 6.54 -8.36
CA GLU A 348 7.88 6.89 -8.36
C GLU A 348 8.26 7.58 -7.03
N PRO A 349 8.98 6.90 -6.12
CA PRO A 349 9.30 7.42 -4.80
C PRO A 349 10.07 8.74 -4.81
N GLN A 350 11.02 8.93 -5.72
CA GLN A 350 11.78 10.19 -5.78
C GLN A 350 10.85 11.36 -6.15
N TRP A 351 9.94 11.15 -7.10
CA TRP A 351 8.96 12.16 -7.47
C TRP A 351 8.00 12.50 -6.34
N MET A 352 7.59 11.51 -5.54
CA MET A 352 6.77 11.73 -4.36
C MET A 352 7.53 12.56 -3.32
N TRP A 353 8.80 12.23 -3.09
CA TRP A 353 9.67 12.96 -2.16
C TRP A 353 9.83 14.42 -2.59
N ASP A 354 10.22 14.67 -3.84
CA ASP A 354 10.39 16.03 -4.38
C ASP A 354 9.09 16.85 -4.29
N ALA A 355 7.94 16.23 -4.57
CA ALA A 355 6.64 16.88 -4.45
C ALA A 355 6.28 17.14 -2.98
N MET A 356 6.60 16.23 -2.07
CA MET A 356 6.34 16.39 -0.63
C MET A 356 7.12 17.56 -0.04
N GLN A 357 8.37 17.77 -0.44
CA GLN A 357 9.20 18.88 0.05
C GLN A 357 8.57 20.26 -0.23
N GLU A 358 7.79 20.37 -1.31
CA GLU A 358 7.00 21.58 -1.62
C GLU A 358 5.62 21.57 -0.96
N LEU A 359 4.98 20.40 -0.83
CA LEU A 359 3.65 20.23 -0.27
C LEU A 359 3.60 20.48 1.23
N GLN A 360 4.48 19.86 2.00
CA GLN A 360 4.46 19.90 3.47
C GLN A 360 4.42 21.33 4.04
N PRO A 361 5.28 22.29 3.62
CA PRO A 361 5.23 23.66 4.14
C PRO A 361 4.03 24.47 3.64
N THR A 362 3.44 24.08 2.49
CA THR A 362 2.31 24.79 1.87
C THR A 362 0.98 24.30 2.40
N CYS A 363 0.85 23.00 2.62
CA CYS A 363 -0.39 22.27 2.91
C CYS A 363 -0.15 21.22 4.02
N PRO A 364 0.17 21.64 5.26
CA PRO A 364 0.49 20.69 6.34
C PRO A 364 -0.67 19.76 6.70
N ALA A 365 -1.92 20.14 6.42
CA ALA A 365 -3.11 19.33 6.67
C ALA A 365 -3.47 18.36 5.51
N ALA A 366 -2.60 18.18 4.52
CA ALA A 366 -2.77 17.22 3.43
C ALA A 366 -2.48 15.78 3.88
N TYR A 367 -3.24 15.26 4.85
CA TYR A 367 -2.97 13.97 5.51
C TYR A 367 -2.88 12.79 4.54
N CYS A 368 -3.67 12.81 3.45
CA CYS A 368 -3.60 11.83 2.38
C CYS A 368 -2.20 11.69 1.76
N ALA A 369 -1.43 12.77 1.66
CA ALA A 369 -0.08 12.72 1.11
C ALA A 369 0.91 12.00 2.02
N TYR A 370 0.81 12.20 3.34
CA TYR A 370 1.65 11.48 4.30
C TYR A 370 1.28 10.00 4.35
N SER A 371 -0.01 9.69 4.26
CA SER A 371 -0.48 8.30 4.09
C SER A 371 0.10 7.67 2.82
N ASP A 372 0.02 8.36 1.69
CA ASP A 372 0.55 7.86 0.42
C ASP A 372 2.08 7.65 0.50
N LEU A 373 2.84 8.46 1.26
CA LEU A 373 4.26 8.18 1.53
C LEU A 373 4.47 6.86 2.29
N VAL A 374 3.64 6.57 3.30
CA VAL A 374 3.72 5.33 4.08
C VAL A 374 3.47 4.13 3.18
N TYR A 375 2.38 4.20 2.41
CA TYR A 375 1.84 3.05 1.70
C TYR A 375 2.44 2.86 0.30
N TYR A 376 2.57 3.94 -0.48
CA TYR A 376 3.06 3.90 -1.86
C TYR A 376 4.50 4.35 -2.02
N GLY A 377 5.08 5.06 -1.05
CA GLY A 377 6.45 5.54 -1.12
C GLY A 377 7.47 4.41 -1.27
N ARG A 378 7.15 3.17 -0.82
CA ARG A 378 7.95 1.92 -0.92
C ARG A 378 9.35 1.96 -0.31
N TYR A 379 9.87 3.15 -0.02
CA TYR A 379 11.18 3.42 0.51
C TYR A 379 11.04 3.71 2.00
N LEU A 380 11.90 3.09 2.79
CA LEU A 380 11.81 3.14 4.25
C LEU A 380 11.88 4.58 4.79
N ALA A 381 12.70 5.44 4.19
CA ALA A 381 12.81 6.84 4.62
C ALA A 381 11.49 7.61 4.40
N LEU A 382 10.83 7.39 3.26
CA LEU A 382 9.54 8.01 2.95
C LEU A 382 8.46 7.51 3.91
N SER A 383 8.43 6.19 4.13
CA SER A 383 7.44 5.57 5.00
C SER A 383 7.53 6.08 6.44
N ARG A 384 8.75 6.09 7.00
CA ARG A 384 9.05 6.68 8.32
C ARG A 384 8.66 8.15 8.40
N SER A 385 8.96 8.93 7.36
CA SER A 385 8.63 10.35 7.32
C SER A 385 7.11 10.57 7.35
N GLY A 386 6.35 9.83 6.54
CA GLY A 386 4.89 9.88 6.54
C GLY A 386 4.29 9.48 7.89
N ALA A 387 4.75 8.37 8.47
CA ALA A 387 4.27 7.84 9.75
C ALA A 387 4.61 8.77 10.94
N ALA A 388 5.74 9.48 10.88
CA ALA A 388 6.14 10.41 11.93
C ALA A 388 5.48 11.79 11.82
N TRP A 389 5.35 12.34 10.60
CA TRP A 389 4.86 13.70 10.41
C TRP A 389 3.34 13.82 10.55
N ALA A 390 2.57 12.85 10.03
CA ALA A 390 1.11 12.95 9.99
C ALA A 390 0.46 13.13 11.38
N PRO A 391 0.75 12.29 12.40
CA PRO A 391 0.12 12.42 13.72
C PRO A 391 0.41 13.77 14.38
N MET A 392 1.65 14.22 14.24
CA MET A 392 2.05 15.48 14.83
C MET A 392 1.38 16.67 14.15
N LEU A 393 1.34 16.71 12.81
CA LEU A 393 0.64 17.78 12.10
C LEU A 393 -0.86 17.74 12.40
N PHE A 394 -1.46 16.56 12.48
CA PHE A 394 -2.86 16.36 12.85
C PHE A 394 -3.19 16.96 14.22
N SER A 395 -2.35 16.72 15.22
CA SER A 395 -2.52 17.26 16.58
C SER A 395 -2.56 18.79 16.64
N ARG A 396 -1.91 19.48 15.70
CA ARG A 396 -1.75 20.95 15.69
C ARG A 396 -2.72 21.65 14.74
N CYS A 397 -2.90 21.08 13.55
CA CYS A 397 -3.74 21.65 12.51
C CYS A 397 -5.22 21.50 12.85
N VAL A 398 -5.67 20.35 13.36
CA VAL A 398 -7.11 20.12 13.63
C VAL A 398 -7.72 21.17 14.56
N PRO A 399 -7.17 21.46 15.76
CA PRO A 399 -7.76 22.49 16.62
C PRO A 399 -7.78 23.87 15.95
N THR A 400 -6.72 24.20 15.20
CA THR A 400 -6.61 25.48 14.48
C THR A 400 -7.68 25.62 13.39
N SER A 401 -7.96 24.56 12.66
CA SER A 401 -8.97 24.55 11.60
C SER A 401 -10.38 24.52 12.18
N VAL A 402 -10.62 23.70 13.22
CA VAL A 402 -11.91 23.67 13.93
C VAL A 402 -12.23 25.05 14.50
N ALA A 403 -11.27 25.81 15.03
CA ALA A 403 -11.50 27.15 15.57
C ALA A 403 -12.16 28.14 14.57
N GLN A 404 -12.05 27.87 13.27
CA GLN A 404 -12.58 28.72 12.21
C GLN A 404 -14.04 28.39 11.86
N LEU A 405 -14.59 27.28 12.37
CA LEU A 405 -15.94 26.82 12.03
C LEU A 405 -17.00 27.66 12.76
N ALA A 406 -18.05 28.02 12.02
CA ALA A 406 -19.26 28.60 12.59
C ALA A 406 -20.14 27.51 13.23
N GLY A 407 -20.97 27.90 14.20
CA GLY A 407 -22.00 27.00 14.76
C GLY A 407 -21.49 25.83 15.60
N LEU A 408 -20.22 25.86 16.03
CA LEU A 408 -19.65 24.79 16.86
C LEU A 408 -20.41 24.60 18.19
N PRO A 409 -20.55 23.35 18.69
CA PRO A 409 -21.05 23.11 20.03
C PRO A 409 -20.19 23.82 21.09
N ALA A 410 -20.83 24.40 22.11
CA ALA A 410 -20.13 25.19 23.14
C ALA A 410 -18.96 24.44 23.83
N PRO A 411 -19.07 23.13 24.16
CA PRO A 411 -17.93 22.39 24.69
C PRO A 411 -16.74 22.30 23.74
N VAL A 412 -16.99 22.23 22.42
CA VAL A 412 -15.92 22.21 21.40
C VAL A 412 -15.27 23.57 21.28
N GLN A 413 -16.06 24.65 21.28
CA GLN A 413 -15.54 26.03 21.27
C GLN A 413 -14.60 26.26 22.46
N GLN A 414 -14.99 25.81 23.66
CA GLN A 414 -14.17 25.92 24.85
C GLN A 414 -12.86 25.11 24.73
N LEU A 415 -12.96 23.84 24.33
CA LEU A 415 -11.79 22.97 24.17
C LEU A 415 -10.76 23.55 23.19
N VAL A 416 -11.22 24.10 22.08
CA VAL A 416 -10.35 24.68 21.04
C VAL A 416 -9.76 26.02 21.50
N ALA A 417 -10.53 26.85 22.21
CA ALA A 417 -10.01 28.10 22.79
C ALA A 417 -8.90 27.86 23.83
N ASP A 418 -8.95 26.74 24.54
CA ASP A 418 -7.93 26.35 25.51
C ASP A 418 -6.61 25.87 24.86
N GLN A 419 -6.64 25.51 23.56
CA GLN A 419 -5.43 25.20 22.79
C GLN A 419 -4.70 26.51 22.44
N LYS A 420 -3.64 26.85 23.19
CA LYS A 420 -2.82 28.04 22.87
C LYS A 420 -2.14 27.85 21.51
N PRO A 421 -2.40 28.69 20.49
CA PRO A 421 -1.68 28.60 19.23
C PRO A 421 -0.21 28.98 19.45
N THR A 422 0.70 28.04 19.30
CA THR A 422 2.14 28.32 19.26
C THR A 422 2.47 29.04 17.96
N ARG A 423 2.53 30.39 17.98
CA ARG A 423 2.91 31.18 16.81
C ARG A 423 4.32 30.78 16.31
N GLY A 424 4.46 30.61 14.99
CA GLY A 424 5.75 30.32 14.35
C GLY A 424 6.21 28.86 14.45
N TRP A 425 5.35 27.94 14.91
CA TRP A 425 5.74 26.53 15.08
C TRP A 425 6.16 25.87 13.76
N LEU A 426 5.48 26.16 12.64
CA LEU A 426 5.84 25.65 11.32
C LEU A 426 7.22 26.18 10.90
N SER A 427 7.47 27.48 11.05
CA SER A 427 8.78 28.05 10.74
C SER A 427 9.91 27.51 11.62
N ASN A 428 9.64 27.26 12.90
CA ASN A 428 10.62 26.68 13.83
C ASN A 428 10.93 25.23 13.48
N TRP A 429 9.90 24.44 13.19
CA TRP A 429 9.98 23.06 12.69
C TRP A 429 10.86 22.97 11.45
N PHE A 430 10.55 23.73 10.39
CA PHE A 430 11.31 23.69 9.13
C PHE A 430 12.72 24.25 9.25
N SER A 431 12.98 25.10 10.25
CA SER A 431 14.33 25.65 10.49
C SER A 431 15.23 24.76 11.35
N GLY A 432 14.73 23.61 11.84
CA GLY A 432 15.47 22.70 12.71
C GLY A 432 15.89 23.32 14.06
N ARG A 433 15.27 24.45 14.45
CA ARG A 433 15.64 25.18 15.68
C ARG A 433 15.13 24.54 16.97
N ASP A 434 14.17 23.63 16.88
CA ASP A 434 13.57 22.91 18.02
C ASP A 434 14.16 21.49 18.14
N GLY A 435 15.48 21.36 17.99
CA GLY A 435 16.20 20.09 17.77
C GLY A 435 16.09 18.99 18.83
N GLU A 436 15.33 19.12 19.92
CA GLU A 436 15.31 18.12 21.01
C GLU A 436 13.96 17.95 21.77
N GLU A 437 12.86 18.63 21.43
CA GLU A 437 11.56 18.46 22.15
C GLU A 437 10.35 18.45 21.21
N PHE A 438 10.26 17.44 20.34
CA PHE A 438 8.95 17.09 19.80
C PHE A 438 8.27 16.15 20.81
N GLY A 439 7.34 16.72 21.59
CA GLY A 439 6.52 15.97 22.53
C GLY A 439 5.72 14.84 21.86
N GLU A 440 4.92 14.14 22.65
CA GLU A 440 4.07 13.02 22.21
C GLU A 440 3.36 13.31 20.86
N PRO A 441 3.67 12.56 19.77
CA PRO A 441 3.13 12.82 18.43
C PRO A 441 1.62 12.55 18.32
N PHE A 442 1.05 11.72 19.20
CA PHE A 442 -0.38 11.40 19.21
C PHE A 442 -1.12 12.16 20.32
N SER A 443 -1.94 13.16 19.93
CA SER A 443 -2.71 13.96 20.88
C SER A 443 -4.14 13.43 21.09
N GLN A 444 -4.66 13.57 22.31
CA GLN A 444 -6.06 13.27 22.62
C GLN A 444 -7.04 14.33 22.09
N VAL A 445 -6.56 15.54 21.78
CA VAL A 445 -7.44 16.69 21.46
C VAL A 445 -8.35 16.43 20.26
N PRO A 446 -7.88 15.92 19.11
CA PRO A 446 -8.77 15.61 17.98
C PRO A 446 -9.87 14.59 18.34
N MET A 447 -9.56 13.59 19.16
CA MET A 447 -10.53 12.57 19.60
C MET A 447 -11.55 13.13 20.58
N GLU A 448 -11.14 14.05 21.46
CA GLU A 448 -12.07 14.75 22.34
C GLU A 448 -13.00 15.70 21.56
N ILE A 449 -12.48 16.38 20.53
CA ILE A 449 -13.32 17.15 19.58
C ILE A 449 -14.34 16.22 18.92
N ALA A 450 -13.90 15.09 18.36
CA ALA A 450 -14.78 14.12 17.70
C ALA A 450 -15.90 13.63 18.64
N ARG A 451 -15.54 13.25 19.87
CA ARG A 451 -16.50 12.81 20.90
C ARG A 451 -17.56 13.86 21.21
N LEU A 452 -17.16 15.12 21.37
CA LEU A 452 -18.06 16.23 21.66
C LEU A 452 -18.98 16.57 20.48
N LEU A 453 -18.46 16.52 19.25
CA LEU A 453 -19.24 16.70 18.02
C LEU A 453 -20.30 15.60 17.84
N ARG A 454 -19.93 14.34 18.10
CA ARG A 454 -20.84 13.20 18.04
C ARG A 454 -21.97 13.32 19.07
N ALA A 455 -21.62 13.69 20.31
CA ALA A 455 -22.60 13.90 21.38
C ALA A 455 -23.63 14.99 21.09
N ASP A 456 -23.26 16.03 20.32
CA ASP A 456 -24.18 17.08 19.88
C ASP A 456 -25.15 16.58 18.79
N SER A 457 -24.64 15.82 17.83
CA SER A 457 -25.46 15.23 16.75
C SER A 457 -26.42 14.14 17.22
N GLU A 458 -26.15 13.48 18.34
CA GLU A 458 -27.11 12.58 19.01
C GLU A 458 -28.31 13.33 19.61
N GLN A 459 -28.14 14.62 19.94
CA GLN A 459 -29.17 15.43 20.56
C GLN A 459 -30.00 16.20 19.52
N THR A 460 -29.43 16.56 18.37
CA THR A 460 -30.08 17.43 17.39
C THR A 460 -30.10 16.84 15.98
N ALA A 461 -31.20 17.11 15.26
CA ALA A 461 -31.31 16.77 13.84
C ALA A 461 -30.67 17.82 12.92
N HIS A 462 -30.06 18.89 13.46
CA HIS A 462 -29.68 20.07 12.70
C HIS A 462 -28.36 19.95 11.93
N GLY A 463 -28.38 20.49 10.70
CA GLY A 463 -27.22 20.70 9.85
C GLY A 463 -26.83 19.48 9.02
N GLU A 464 -26.29 19.76 7.84
CA GLU A 464 -26.02 18.78 6.80
C GLU A 464 -24.66 19.10 6.15
N PRO A 465 -23.67 18.18 6.15
CA PRO A 465 -23.63 16.97 6.95
C PRO A 465 -23.66 17.27 8.46
N SER A 466 -24.06 16.31 9.28
CA SER A 466 -24.08 16.44 10.74
C SER A 466 -22.67 16.60 11.34
N TRP A 467 -22.58 17.08 12.59
CA TRP A 467 -21.30 17.15 13.29
C TRP A 467 -20.66 15.77 13.50
N SER A 468 -21.46 14.70 13.59
CA SER A 468 -20.95 13.33 13.62
C SER A 468 -20.19 12.96 12.37
N ALA A 469 -20.52 13.49 11.18
CA ALA A 469 -19.73 13.22 9.99
C ALA A 469 -18.29 13.77 10.13
N LEU A 470 -18.12 14.98 10.68
CA LEU A 470 -16.79 15.50 10.98
C LEU A 470 -16.09 14.69 12.08
N ALA A 471 -16.82 14.24 13.10
CA ALA A 471 -16.27 13.34 14.12
C ALA A 471 -15.70 12.06 13.50
N SER A 472 -16.45 11.43 12.59
CA SER A 472 -16.01 10.24 11.86
C SER A 472 -14.77 10.48 10.99
N LEU A 473 -14.65 11.66 10.37
CA LEU A 473 -13.42 12.02 9.63
C LEU A 473 -12.20 12.05 10.55
N LEU A 474 -12.33 12.70 11.71
CA LEU A 474 -11.24 12.79 12.67
C LEU A 474 -10.86 11.41 13.22
N GLU A 475 -11.84 10.59 13.59
CA GLU A 475 -11.65 9.23 14.13
C GLU A 475 -10.97 8.30 13.12
N GLU A 476 -11.41 8.33 11.86
CA GLU A 476 -10.82 7.51 10.79
C GLU A 476 -9.38 7.97 10.47
N GLU A 477 -9.13 9.28 10.38
CA GLU A 477 -7.77 9.83 10.18
C GLU A 477 -6.82 9.41 11.30
N GLN A 478 -7.26 9.52 12.57
CA GLN A 478 -6.46 9.12 13.72
C GLN A 478 -6.14 7.63 13.70
N PHE A 479 -7.12 6.80 13.32
CA PHE A 479 -6.94 5.37 13.17
C PHE A 479 -5.92 5.03 12.07
N VAL A 480 -6.05 5.63 10.89
CA VAL A 480 -5.13 5.38 9.76
C VAL A 480 -3.70 5.78 10.12
N GLN A 481 -3.51 6.89 10.82
CA GLN A 481 -2.20 7.32 11.32
C GLN A 481 -1.57 6.34 12.31
N ILE A 482 -2.37 5.78 13.23
CA ILE A 482 -1.91 4.75 14.17
C ILE A 482 -1.57 3.45 13.41
N ALA A 483 -2.41 3.03 12.46
CA ALA A 483 -2.14 1.86 11.63
C ALA A 483 -0.84 2.02 10.82
N HIS A 484 -0.57 3.20 10.27
CA HIS A 484 0.69 3.50 9.59
C HIS A 484 1.90 3.48 10.51
N TYR A 485 1.78 4.06 11.71
CA TYR A 485 2.84 4.00 12.72
C TYR A 485 3.22 2.56 13.05
N PHE A 486 2.22 1.70 13.30
CA PHE A 486 2.49 0.28 13.56
C PHE A 486 3.00 -0.47 12.33
N GLY A 487 2.52 -0.14 11.13
CA GLY A 487 3.03 -0.71 9.89
C GLY A 487 4.52 -0.45 9.69
N ASP A 488 4.98 0.76 9.99
CA ASP A 488 6.40 1.12 9.95
C ASP A 488 7.20 0.44 11.08
N ALA A 489 6.65 0.43 12.32
CA ALA A 489 7.28 -0.23 13.46
C ALA A 489 7.51 -1.73 13.20
N VAL A 490 6.53 -2.41 12.59
CA VAL A 490 6.63 -3.82 12.21
C VAL A 490 7.72 -4.07 11.15
N ASN A 491 8.01 -3.08 10.31
CA ASN A 491 8.98 -3.19 9.22
C ASN A 491 10.43 -2.87 9.66
N ALA A 492 10.63 -2.15 10.76
CA ALA A 492 11.93 -1.61 11.16
C ALA A 492 12.84 -2.63 11.88
N THR A 493 12.32 -3.33 12.90
CA THR A 493 13.06 -4.20 13.83
C THR A 493 12.08 -5.03 14.66
N GLU A 494 12.45 -6.25 15.07
CA GLU A 494 11.55 -7.19 15.77
C GLU A 494 11.37 -6.91 17.28
N TYR A 495 11.13 -5.65 17.68
CA TYR A 495 10.87 -5.29 19.07
C TYR A 495 9.41 -5.57 19.47
N PRO A 496 9.13 -6.00 20.72
CA PRO A 496 7.77 -6.15 21.22
C PRO A 496 6.96 -4.85 21.09
N LEU A 497 5.70 -4.95 20.66
CA LEU A 497 4.82 -3.80 20.39
C LEU A 497 3.76 -3.57 21.49
N ALA A 498 3.78 -4.36 22.56
CA ALA A 498 2.72 -4.35 23.57
C ALA A 498 2.57 -3.00 24.28
N ASP A 499 3.68 -2.35 24.63
CA ASP A 499 3.69 -1.07 25.32
C ASP A 499 3.14 0.05 24.40
N GLU A 500 3.50 0.04 23.12
CA GLU A 500 2.97 0.96 22.11
C GLU A 500 1.48 0.74 21.88
N VAL A 501 1.00 -0.51 21.84
CA VAL A 501 -0.42 -0.82 21.70
C VAL A 501 -1.19 -0.29 22.91
N ASP A 502 -0.73 -0.54 24.14
CA ASP A 502 -1.39 -0.06 25.35
C ASP A 502 -1.44 1.48 25.42
N ARG A 503 -0.42 2.14 24.87
CA ARG A 503 -0.36 3.61 24.78
C ARG A 503 -1.34 4.20 23.76
N LEU A 504 -1.49 3.58 22.58
CA LEU A 504 -2.23 4.16 21.45
C LEU A 504 -3.66 3.65 21.29
N LEU A 505 -3.96 2.41 21.68
CA LEU A 505 -5.29 1.82 21.57
C LEU A 505 -6.41 2.66 22.21
N PRO A 506 -6.23 3.35 23.35
CA PRO A 506 -7.27 4.18 23.95
C PRO A 506 -7.79 5.31 23.04
N LEU A 507 -6.98 5.80 22.09
CA LEU A 507 -7.36 6.86 21.15
C LEU A 507 -8.38 6.37 20.11
N ILE A 508 -8.39 5.08 19.81
CA ILE A 508 -9.17 4.47 18.73
C ILE A 508 -10.08 3.35 19.21
N LYS A 509 -10.31 3.22 20.52
CA LYS A 509 -11.06 2.10 21.13
C LYS A 509 -12.47 1.88 20.54
N ASN A 510 -13.07 2.92 19.97
CA ASN A 510 -14.40 2.88 19.36
C ASN A 510 -14.36 2.64 17.84
N HIS A 511 -13.17 2.63 17.24
CA HIS A 511 -13.02 2.36 15.81
C HIS A 511 -13.32 0.89 15.52
N ARG A 512 -14.01 0.61 14.41
CA ARG A 512 -14.40 -0.75 14.00
C ARG A 512 -13.23 -1.73 13.86
N TYR A 513 -12.03 -1.21 13.61
CA TYR A 513 -10.80 -2.00 13.45
C TYR A 513 -9.82 -1.80 14.62
N ALA A 514 -10.28 -1.34 15.79
CA ALA A 514 -9.42 -1.22 16.98
C ALA A 514 -8.79 -2.56 17.39
N LEU A 515 -9.53 -3.67 17.23
CA LEU A 515 -9.04 -5.03 17.52
C LEU A 515 -7.88 -5.45 16.61
N PHE A 516 -7.77 -4.88 15.39
CA PHE A 516 -6.61 -5.11 14.53
C PHE A 516 -5.35 -4.58 15.20
N ILE A 517 -5.39 -3.33 15.70
CA ILE A 517 -4.27 -2.71 16.41
C ILE A 517 -3.97 -3.46 17.72
N ASP A 518 -5.00 -3.89 18.45
CA ASP A 518 -4.82 -4.66 19.69
C ASP A 518 -4.04 -5.97 19.45
N GLY A 519 -4.33 -6.68 18.36
CA GLY A 519 -3.66 -7.95 18.05
C GLY A 519 -2.19 -7.82 17.63
N LEU A 520 -1.72 -6.61 17.27
CA LEU A 520 -0.31 -6.38 16.93
C LEU A 520 0.63 -6.55 18.12
N ARG A 521 0.12 -6.53 19.37
CA ARG A 521 0.91 -6.86 20.56
C ARG A 521 1.51 -8.26 20.50
N TYR A 522 0.86 -9.18 19.76
CA TYR A 522 1.28 -10.57 19.61
C TYR A 522 2.00 -10.83 18.28
N TYR A 523 2.34 -9.79 17.51
CA TYR A 523 2.89 -9.93 16.16
C TYR A 523 4.20 -10.73 16.15
N TYR A 524 5.19 -10.31 16.96
CA TYR A 524 6.49 -10.98 17.02
C TYR A 524 6.52 -12.21 17.91
N ASP A 525 5.65 -12.26 18.93
CA ASP A 525 5.45 -13.46 19.76
C ASP A 525 4.81 -14.61 18.94
N ARG A 526 4.21 -14.27 17.78
CA ARG A 526 3.49 -15.19 16.90
C ARG A 526 2.48 -16.06 17.65
N ASP A 527 1.81 -15.49 18.66
CA ASP A 527 0.71 -16.17 19.34
C ASP A 527 -0.54 -16.14 18.44
N VAL A 528 -0.54 -17.00 17.44
CA VAL A 528 -1.61 -17.15 16.44
C VAL A 528 -2.94 -17.46 17.12
N VAL A 529 -2.94 -18.11 18.29
CA VAL A 529 -4.18 -18.42 19.03
C VAL A 529 -4.79 -17.14 19.60
N GLN A 530 -4.00 -16.27 20.23
CA GLN A 530 -4.49 -14.98 20.72
C GLN A 530 -4.88 -14.05 19.58
N GLN A 531 -4.07 -14.00 18.51
CA GLN A 531 -4.41 -13.24 17.31
C GLN A 531 -5.72 -13.71 16.68
N ALA A 532 -5.90 -15.01 16.47
CA ALA A 532 -7.14 -15.56 15.94
C ALA A 532 -8.35 -15.26 16.83
N LYS A 533 -8.18 -15.30 18.16
CA LYS A 533 -9.23 -14.94 19.10
C LYS A 533 -9.64 -13.46 19.01
N LEU A 534 -8.68 -12.55 18.86
CA LEU A 534 -8.96 -11.12 18.71
C LEU A 534 -9.59 -10.81 17.36
N TYR A 535 -8.97 -11.29 16.28
CA TYR A 535 -9.38 -10.95 14.93
C TYR A 535 -10.61 -11.69 14.44
N GLY A 536 -10.96 -12.84 15.04
CA GLY A 536 -12.21 -13.55 14.74
C GLY A 536 -13.47 -12.74 15.02
N GLY A 537 -13.37 -11.65 15.81
CA GLY A 537 -14.45 -10.69 16.04
C GLY A 537 -14.52 -9.55 15.02
N ILE A 538 -13.55 -9.43 14.11
CA ILE A 538 -13.49 -8.34 13.13
C ILE A 538 -14.38 -8.68 11.93
N ARG A 539 -15.41 -7.87 11.71
CA ARG A 539 -16.16 -7.88 10.46
C ARG A 539 -15.52 -6.89 9.49
N VAL A 540 -14.82 -7.39 8.48
CA VAL A 540 -14.30 -6.55 7.39
C VAL A 540 -15.44 -6.19 6.46
N VAL A 541 -15.71 -4.90 6.35
CA VAL A 541 -16.74 -4.34 5.46
C VAL A 541 -16.10 -3.38 4.48
N ASP A 542 -16.66 -3.30 3.26
CA ASP A 542 -16.10 -2.52 2.16
C ASP A 542 -14.59 -2.71 2.01
N PRO A 543 -14.12 -3.97 1.92
CA PRO A 543 -12.69 -4.23 1.76
C PRO A 543 -12.16 -3.46 0.54
N ARG A 544 -11.00 -2.84 0.73
CA ARG A 544 -10.32 -2.00 -0.25
C ARG A 544 -8.82 -2.13 0.00
N MET A 545 -7.98 -1.98 -1.04
CA MET A 545 -6.55 -2.31 -0.92
C MET A 545 -5.77 -1.36 0.00
N ASN A 546 -6.33 -0.24 0.43
CA ASN A 546 -5.74 0.55 1.52
C ASN A 546 -5.61 -0.25 2.84
N LEU A 547 -6.43 -1.30 3.04
CA LEU A 547 -6.38 -2.19 4.20
C LEU A 547 -5.35 -3.32 4.06
N TRP A 548 -4.47 -3.28 3.04
CA TRP A 548 -3.47 -4.32 2.80
C TRP A 548 -2.62 -4.70 4.04
N PRO A 549 -2.17 -3.77 4.91
CA PRO A 549 -1.45 -4.15 6.12
C PRO A 549 -2.28 -5.05 7.05
N MET A 550 -3.59 -4.79 7.15
CA MET A 550 -4.51 -5.63 7.90
C MET A 550 -4.72 -6.97 7.20
N PHE A 551 -4.94 -6.97 5.88
CA PHE A 551 -5.16 -8.18 5.10
C PHE A 551 -3.97 -9.14 5.19
N THR A 552 -2.75 -8.65 5.03
CA THR A 552 -1.54 -9.47 5.11
C THR A 552 -1.31 -10.03 6.52
N THR A 553 -1.54 -9.23 7.55
CA THR A 553 -1.44 -9.68 8.95
C THR A 553 -2.48 -10.77 9.26
N MET A 554 -3.68 -10.65 8.70
CA MET A 554 -4.79 -11.59 8.93
C MET A 554 -4.87 -12.73 7.90
N ALA A 555 -3.95 -12.79 6.93
CA ALA A 555 -4.04 -13.70 5.78
C ALA A 555 -4.08 -15.18 6.17
N ASN A 556 -3.39 -15.56 7.25
CA ASN A 556 -3.30 -16.95 7.70
C ASN A 556 -4.24 -17.28 8.86
N ILE A 557 -5.17 -16.39 9.18
CA ILE A 557 -6.02 -16.51 10.36
C ILE A 557 -7.35 -17.09 9.89
N PRO A 558 -7.66 -18.35 10.24
CA PRO A 558 -8.80 -19.04 9.67
C PRO A 558 -10.12 -18.43 10.14
N ASP A 559 -11.05 -18.26 9.20
CA ASP A 559 -12.45 -17.98 9.46
C ASP A 559 -13.20 -19.26 9.89
N ALA A 560 -14.52 -19.17 10.03
CA ALA A 560 -15.36 -20.31 10.42
C ALA A 560 -15.36 -21.45 9.37
N GLN A 561 -14.94 -21.18 8.14
CA GLN A 561 -14.84 -22.10 7.01
C GLN A 561 -13.39 -22.59 6.80
N GLY A 562 -12.44 -22.14 7.62
CA GLY A 562 -11.01 -22.47 7.52
C GLY A 562 -10.27 -21.68 6.44
N GLN A 563 -10.90 -20.68 5.81
CA GLN A 563 -10.24 -19.76 4.87
C GLN A 563 -9.54 -18.64 5.63
N GLY A 564 -8.44 -18.11 5.10
CA GLY A 564 -7.77 -16.97 5.72
C GLY A 564 -8.63 -15.71 5.69
N LEU A 565 -8.95 -15.12 6.85
CA LEU A 565 -9.74 -13.88 6.97
C LEU A 565 -9.20 -12.76 6.05
N GLY A 566 -7.89 -12.57 6.05
CA GLY A 566 -7.23 -11.59 5.18
C GLY A 566 -7.34 -11.94 3.70
N THR A 567 -7.20 -13.22 3.34
CA THR A 567 -7.33 -13.69 1.95
C THR A 567 -8.74 -13.43 1.42
N VAL A 568 -9.77 -13.82 2.18
CA VAL A 568 -11.18 -13.57 1.84
C VAL A 568 -11.44 -12.07 1.68
N ALA A 569 -10.88 -11.23 2.56
CA ALA A 569 -11.03 -9.79 2.45
C ALA A 569 -10.39 -9.23 1.16
N ILE A 570 -9.21 -9.71 0.76
CA ILE A 570 -8.56 -9.27 -0.48
C ILE A 570 -9.39 -9.69 -1.70
N ASP A 571 -9.97 -10.89 -1.71
CA ASP A 571 -10.78 -11.37 -2.83
C ASP A 571 -12.07 -10.56 -3.02
N ASN A 572 -12.56 -9.93 -1.95
CA ASN A 572 -13.70 -9.01 -1.99
C ASN A 572 -13.30 -7.54 -2.16
N ALA A 573 -11.99 -7.23 -2.23
CA ALA A 573 -11.48 -5.86 -2.32
C ALA A 573 -11.52 -5.34 -3.76
N HIS A 574 -12.70 -4.96 -4.25
CA HIS A 574 -12.89 -4.57 -5.65
C HIS A 574 -12.48 -3.11 -5.94
N ARG A 575 -12.24 -2.83 -7.24
CA ARG A 575 -11.85 -1.51 -7.76
C ARG A 575 -13.05 -0.62 -8.06
N ASN A 576 -12.84 0.70 -7.97
CA ASN A 576 -13.71 1.68 -8.61
C ASN A 576 -13.09 2.11 -9.94
N PHE A 577 -13.92 2.51 -10.92
CA PHE A 577 -13.45 2.95 -12.24
C PHE A 577 -12.99 4.42 -12.23
N THR A 578 -12.10 4.74 -11.30
CA THR A 578 -11.51 6.06 -11.09
C THR A 578 -10.00 5.91 -10.97
N LEU A 579 -9.25 6.98 -11.27
CA LEU A 579 -7.79 7.00 -11.16
C LEU A 579 -7.33 6.47 -9.80
N GLN A 580 -7.94 6.95 -8.71
CA GLN A 580 -7.65 6.55 -7.35
C GLN A 580 -8.07 5.10 -7.06
N GLY A 581 -9.25 4.67 -7.50
CA GLY A 581 -9.75 3.31 -7.28
C GLY A 581 -8.93 2.26 -8.03
N MET A 582 -8.51 2.57 -9.26
CA MET A 582 -7.62 1.71 -10.06
C MET A 582 -6.21 1.69 -9.48
N ARG A 583 -5.67 2.84 -9.06
CA ARG A 583 -4.37 2.93 -8.36
C ARG A 583 -4.34 2.03 -7.13
N GLU A 584 -5.35 2.19 -6.28
CA GLU A 584 -5.49 1.40 -5.06
C GLU A 584 -5.50 -0.10 -5.38
N TYR A 585 -6.36 -0.52 -6.31
CA TYR A 585 -6.52 -1.92 -6.66
C TYR A 585 -5.27 -2.54 -7.29
N LEU A 586 -4.68 -1.87 -8.29
CA LEU A 586 -3.49 -2.36 -8.99
C LEU A 586 -2.26 -2.37 -8.10
N ALA A 587 -2.14 -1.44 -7.14
CA ALA A 587 -1.07 -1.47 -6.17
C ALA A 587 -1.12 -2.77 -5.33
N GLY A 588 -2.31 -3.15 -4.83
CA GLY A 588 -2.54 -4.41 -4.12
C GLY A 588 -2.28 -5.63 -4.99
N TYR A 589 -2.76 -5.61 -6.25
CA TYR A 589 -2.60 -6.75 -7.15
C TYR A 589 -1.14 -7.00 -7.53
N THR A 590 -0.34 -5.97 -7.81
CA THR A 590 1.10 -6.16 -8.11
C THR A 590 1.90 -6.80 -6.97
N MET A 591 1.34 -6.88 -5.77
CA MET A 591 1.93 -7.60 -4.64
C MET A 591 1.50 -9.08 -4.55
N ARG A 592 0.52 -9.53 -5.37
CA ARG A 592 0.17 -10.94 -5.55
C ARG A 592 1.11 -11.60 -6.56
N SER A 593 1.68 -12.75 -6.19
CA SER A 593 2.81 -13.36 -6.91
C SER A 593 2.47 -14.05 -8.24
N LYS A 594 1.23 -14.00 -8.75
CA LYS A 594 0.87 -14.52 -10.08
C LYS A 594 -0.33 -13.78 -10.69
N PRO A 595 -0.17 -13.04 -11.80
CA PRO A 595 -1.28 -12.78 -12.69
C PRO A 595 -1.57 -14.07 -13.47
N GLU A 596 -2.45 -14.93 -12.95
CA GLU A 596 -2.81 -16.17 -13.66
C GLU A 596 -3.69 -15.92 -14.90
N ASP A 597 -4.18 -14.68 -15.10
CA ASP A 597 -5.03 -14.30 -16.22
C ASP A 597 -4.51 -13.04 -16.94
N GLU A 598 -3.80 -13.25 -18.05
CA GLU A 598 -3.32 -12.21 -18.97
C GLU A 598 -4.48 -11.38 -19.56
N ALA A 599 -5.63 -12.01 -19.81
CA ALA A 599 -6.79 -11.31 -20.35
C ALA A 599 -7.39 -10.35 -19.33
N TYR A 600 -7.47 -10.77 -18.06
CA TYR A 600 -7.87 -9.91 -16.96
C TYR A 600 -6.92 -8.72 -16.80
N MET A 601 -5.61 -8.94 -16.87
CA MET A 601 -4.64 -7.84 -16.78
C MET A 601 -4.70 -6.87 -17.94
N SER A 602 -4.85 -7.39 -19.16
CA SER A 602 -5.04 -6.56 -20.35
C SER A 602 -6.31 -5.72 -20.24
N MET A 603 -7.39 -6.30 -19.71
CA MET A 603 -8.62 -5.56 -19.41
C MET A 603 -8.36 -4.43 -18.40
N LEU A 604 -7.65 -4.69 -17.30
CA LEU A 604 -7.32 -3.64 -16.32
C LEU A 604 -6.46 -2.51 -16.91
N ALA A 605 -5.48 -2.83 -17.76
CA ALA A 605 -4.66 -1.83 -18.43
C ALA A 605 -5.48 -0.95 -19.39
N ASN A 606 -6.42 -1.56 -20.13
CA ASN A 606 -7.34 -0.83 -21.01
C ASN A 606 -8.31 0.08 -20.23
N GLU A 607 -8.93 -0.44 -19.17
CA GLU A 607 -9.78 0.36 -18.27
C GLU A 607 -9.01 1.54 -17.69
N MET A 608 -7.74 1.33 -17.35
CA MET A 608 -6.88 2.39 -16.84
C MET A 608 -6.63 3.48 -17.88
N HIS A 609 -6.35 3.08 -19.12
CA HIS A 609 -6.20 4.00 -20.24
C HIS A 609 -7.49 4.77 -20.52
N GLU A 610 -8.66 4.15 -20.41
CA GLU A 610 -9.93 4.83 -20.62
C GLU A 610 -10.26 5.85 -19.53
N VAL A 611 -9.90 5.57 -18.27
CA VAL A 611 -10.12 6.47 -17.14
C VAL A 611 -9.13 7.65 -17.19
N ALA A 612 -7.87 7.37 -17.54
CA ALA A 612 -6.75 8.31 -17.55
C ALA A 612 -5.92 8.17 -18.83
N PRO A 613 -6.38 8.72 -19.97
CA PRO A 613 -5.81 8.48 -21.30
C PRO A 613 -4.37 8.99 -21.48
N HIS A 614 -3.93 9.90 -20.62
CA HIS A 614 -2.60 10.51 -20.67
C HIS A 614 -1.65 10.02 -19.56
N ALA A 615 -2.07 9.01 -18.79
CA ALA A 615 -1.27 8.38 -17.75
C ALA A 615 -0.28 7.36 -18.34
N ASP A 616 1.01 7.56 -18.09
CA ASP A 616 2.05 6.65 -18.58
C ASP A 616 2.00 5.29 -17.86
N VAL A 617 1.46 5.24 -16.63
CA VAL A 617 1.26 3.99 -15.89
C VAL A 617 0.33 2.99 -16.60
N ALA A 618 -0.61 3.45 -17.43
CA ALA A 618 -1.46 2.53 -18.20
C ALA A 618 -0.61 1.74 -19.21
N ILE A 619 0.36 2.41 -19.85
CA ILE A 619 1.34 1.79 -20.74
C ILE A 619 2.28 0.88 -19.94
N TYR A 620 2.72 1.29 -18.74
CA TYR A 620 3.50 0.41 -17.85
C TYR A 620 2.80 -0.92 -17.59
N TYR A 621 1.51 -0.91 -17.28
CA TYR A 621 0.75 -2.14 -17.05
C TYR A 621 0.60 -2.97 -18.32
N ALA A 622 0.36 -2.34 -19.48
CA ALA A 622 0.36 -3.04 -20.77
C ALA A 622 1.71 -3.75 -21.04
N ILE A 623 2.84 -3.08 -20.79
CA ILE A 623 4.18 -3.67 -20.94
C ILE A 623 4.38 -4.83 -19.96
N THR A 624 4.03 -4.62 -18.69
CA THR A 624 4.34 -5.55 -17.59
C THR A 624 3.54 -6.84 -17.69
N PHE A 625 2.28 -6.75 -18.12
CA PHE A 625 1.38 -7.89 -18.14
C PHE A 625 1.30 -8.62 -19.47
N THR A 626 1.91 -8.09 -20.53
CA THR A 626 2.10 -8.84 -21.77
C THR A 626 3.24 -9.85 -21.58
N LYS A 627 2.94 -11.16 -21.63
CA LYS A 627 3.94 -12.22 -21.34
C LYS A 627 5.06 -12.25 -22.39
N GLU A 628 4.69 -12.15 -23.67
CA GLU A 628 5.62 -12.29 -24.81
C GLU A 628 5.41 -11.18 -25.86
N PRO A 629 5.77 -9.92 -25.55
CA PRO A 629 5.60 -8.82 -26.49
C PRO A 629 6.55 -8.93 -27.69
N THR A 630 6.08 -8.56 -28.88
CA THR A 630 6.94 -8.45 -30.07
C THR A 630 7.80 -7.19 -30.04
N ILE A 631 8.89 -7.16 -30.81
CA ILE A 631 9.75 -5.97 -30.95
C ILE A 631 8.95 -4.76 -31.45
N GLU A 632 7.98 -4.96 -32.34
CA GLU A 632 7.11 -3.90 -32.86
C GLU A 632 6.18 -3.35 -31.76
N GLN A 633 5.65 -4.21 -30.90
CA GLN A 633 4.85 -3.77 -29.74
C GLN A 633 5.71 -2.95 -28.77
N LEU A 634 6.91 -3.43 -28.43
CA LEU A 634 7.85 -2.72 -27.56
C LEU A 634 8.21 -1.33 -28.13
N LYS A 635 8.44 -1.23 -29.45
CA LYS A 635 8.71 0.07 -30.10
C LYS A 635 7.51 1.01 -30.05
N THR A 636 6.31 0.47 -30.28
CA THR A 636 5.07 1.26 -30.21
C THR A 636 4.87 1.84 -28.81
N TRP A 637 5.10 1.04 -27.76
CA TRP A 637 5.06 1.54 -26.40
C TRP A 637 6.21 2.52 -26.10
N GLU A 638 7.43 2.27 -26.57
CA GLU A 638 8.56 3.19 -26.41
C GLU A 638 8.28 4.58 -27.02
N ASP A 639 7.56 4.64 -28.15
CA ASP A 639 7.18 5.88 -28.85
C ASP A 639 6.04 6.64 -28.14
N GLN A 640 5.19 5.93 -27.38
CA GLN A 640 4.07 6.52 -26.64
C GLN A 640 4.49 7.08 -25.27
N LEU A 641 5.55 6.54 -24.67
CA LEU A 641 6.02 6.94 -23.34
C LEU A 641 6.67 8.33 -23.35
N LYS A 642 6.37 9.13 -22.32
CA LYS A 642 7.04 10.41 -22.05
C LYS A 642 8.35 10.18 -21.31
N GLU A 643 8.39 10.51 -20.01
CA GLU A 643 9.57 10.42 -19.14
C GLU A 643 9.33 9.47 -17.95
N HIS A 644 8.52 8.42 -18.14
CA HIS A 644 8.17 7.49 -17.06
C HIS A 644 9.27 6.45 -16.79
N PRO A 645 10.04 6.54 -15.67
CA PRO A 645 11.26 5.76 -15.48
C PRO A 645 10.97 4.26 -15.34
N VAL A 646 9.90 3.89 -14.65
CA VAL A 646 9.52 2.48 -14.43
C VAL A 646 9.08 1.81 -15.74
N SER A 647 8.39 2.54 -16.64
CA SER A 647 8.03 2.00 -17.96
C SER A 647 9.25 1.73 -18.82
N PHE A 648 10.24 2.64 -18.82
CA PHE A 648 11.49 2.41 -19.54
C PHE A 648 12.28 1.23 -18.96
N SER A 649 12.28 1.03 -17.65
CA SER A 649 12.88 -0.16 -17.04
C SER A 649 12.18 -1.45 -17.44
N ALA A 650 10.84 -1.44 -17.50
CA ALA A 650 10.05 -2.58 -17.96
C ALA A 650 10.32 -2.92 -19.44
N LEU A 651 10.42 -1.91 -20.31
CA LEU A 651 10.84 -2.10 -21.71
C LEU A 651 12.25 -2.66 -21.78
N ALA A 652 13.18 -2.14 -20.99
CA ALA A 652 14.56 -2.61 -20.97
C ALA A 652 14.66 -4.10 -20.62
N PHE A 653 13.87 -4.56 -19.65
CA PHE A 653 13.80 -5.97 -19.26
C PHE A 653 13.27 -6.87 -20.39
N HIS A 654 12.25 -6.43 -21.13
CA HIS A 654 11.75 -7.21 -22.29
C HIS A 654 12.74 -7.22 -23.46
N TYR A 655 13.37 -6.08 -23.78
CA TYR A 655 14.43 -6.04 -24.79
C TYR A 655 15.62 -6.94 -24.41
N TRP A 656 15.97 -6.96 -23.12
CA TRP A 656 16.99 -7.86 -22.57
C TRP A 656 16.63 -9.33 -22.82
N LYS A 657 15.41 -9.77 -22.49
CA LYS A 657 14.92 -11.14 -22.76
C LYS A 657 14.97 -11.50 -24.24
N LEU A 658 14.61 -10.56 -25.12
CA LEU A 658 14.67 -10.73 -26.58
C LEU A 658 16.08 -10.59 -27.16
N LYS A 659 17.10 -10.39 -26.31
CA LYS A 659 18.52 -10.23 -26.69
C LYS A 659 18.78 -9.01 -27.59
N ASP A 660 17.90 -8.01 -27.57
CA ASP A 660 18.15 -6.68 -28.14
C ASP A 660 18.83 -5.80 -27.08
N TRP A 661 20.10 -6.12 -26.82
CA TRP A 661 20.89 -5.53 -25.75
C TRP A 661 21.06 -4.02 -25.90
N ASP A 662 21.10 -3.50 -27.13
CA ASP A 662 21.30 -2.07 -27.38
C ASP A 662 20.01 -1.28 -27.11
N ALA A 663 18.84 -1.86 -27.44
CA ALA A 663 17.57 -1.30 -27.01
C ALA A 663 17.39 -1.33 -25.49
N ALA A 664 17.81 -2.42 -24.83
CA ALA A 664 17.79 -2.53 -23.37
C ALA A 664 18.65 -1.44 -22.70
N VAL A 665 19.89 -1.24 -23.16
CA VAL A 665 20.78 -0.18 -22.67
C VAL A 665 20.20 1.22 -22.92
N ARG A 666 19.63 1.47 -24.10
CA ARG A 666 18.98 2.75 -24.43
C ARG A 666 17.84 3.04 -23.45
N CYS A 667 16.96 2.07 -23.22
CA CYS A 667 15.82 2.22 -22.31
C CYS A 667 16.28 2.47 -20.87
N CYS A 668 17.27 1.73 -20.37
CA CYS A 668 17.83 1.99 -19.04
C CYS A 668 18.38 3.41 -18.91
N LYS A 669 19.10 3.90 -19.93
CA LYS A 669 19.64 5.27 -19.94
C LYS A 669 18.53 6.33 -19.96
N ARG A 670 17.44 6.12 -20.71
CA ARG A 670 16.27 7.02 -20.70
C ARG A 670 15.59 7.04 -19.34
N SER A 671 15.46 5.88 -18.70
CA SER A 671 14.95 5.77 -17.31
C SER A 671 15.80 6.62 -16.36
N LEU A 672 17.11 6.38 -16.33
CA LEU A 672 18.05 7.08 -15.44
C LEU A 672 18.17 8.60 -15.72
N ALA A 673 17.96 9.03 -16.97
CA ALA A 673 17.92 10.44 -17.32
C ALA A 673 16.68 11.16 -16.77
N SER A 674 15.58 10.43 -16.56
CA SER A 674 14.34 10.96 -15.99
C SER A 674 14.43 11.01 -14.47
N VAL A 675 14.77 9.87 -13.85
CA VAL A 675 15.09 9.73 -12.43
C VAL A 675 16.13 8.63 -12.25
N PRO A 676 17.23 8.88 -11.53
CA PRO A 676 18.12 7.81 -11.11
C PRO A 676 17.39 6.83 -10.18
N THR A 677 17.12 5.61 -10.65
CA THR A 677 16.48 4.55 -9.86
C THR A 677 17.42 3.37 -9.67
N SER A 678 17.36 2.73 -8.50
CA SER A 678 18.19 1.56 -8.21
C SER A 678 18.02 0.45 -9.24
N ASP A 679 16.78 0.21 -9.67
CA ASP A 679 16.42 -0.94 -10.49
C ASP A 679 16.95 -0.77 -11.93
N ALA A 680 16.83 0.44 -12.50
CA ALA A 680 17.45 0.77 -13.79
C ALA A 680 18.99 0.77 -13.71
N THR A 681 19.55 1.25 -12.60
CA THR A 681 21.00 1.24 -12.36
C THR A 681 21.54 -0.19 -12.32
N THR A 682 20.91 -1.09 -11.55
CA THR A 682 21.36 -2.48 -11.42
C THR A 682 21.17 -3.25 -12.72
N LEU A 683 20.05 -3.05 -13.44
CA LEU A 683 19.85 -3.67 -14.75
C LEU A 683 20.89 -3.20 -15.77
N LEU A 684 21.17 -1.89 -15.84
CA LEU A 684 22.20 -1.36 -16.73
C LEU A 684 23.60 -1.89 -16.36
N ALA A 685 23.91 -1.97 -15.07
CA ALA A 685 25.15 -2.56 -14.60
C ALA A 685 25.26 -4.04 -15.03
N GLU A 686 24.21 -4.84 -14.86
CA GLU A 686 24.22 -6.25 -15.28
C GLU A 686 24.41 -6.38 -16.80
N LEU A 687 23.75 -5.54 -17.61
CA LEU A 687 23.97 -5.48 -19.06
C LEU A 687 25.45 -5.20 -19.41
N TYR A 688 26.11 -4.29 -18.68
CA TYR A 688 27.54 -4.03 -18.84
C TYR A 688 28.41 -5.20 -18.39
N LYS A 689 28.08 -5.83 -17.25
CA LYS A 689 28.79 -7.02 -16.72
C LYS A 689 28.72 -8.19 -17.72
N GLN A 690 27.56 -8.45 -18.33
CA GLN A 690 27.39 -9.49 -19.35
C GLN A 690 28.23 -9.22 -20.61
N ARG A 691 28.44 -7.94 -20.96
CA ARG A 691 29.36 -7.52 -22.04
C ARG A 691 30.83 -7.48 -21.61
N LYS A 692 31.15 -7.84 -20.36
CA LYS A 692 32.48 -7.73 -19.74
C LYS A 692 33.03 -6.29 -19.71
N ASP A 693 32.13 -5.32 -19.77
CA ASP A 693 32.43 -3.89 -19.70
C ASP A 693 32.43 -3.43 -18.23
N TYR A 694 33.43 -3.89 -17.49
CA TYR A 694 33.49 -3.69 -16.05
C TYR A 694 33.69 -2.24 -15.63
N ASP A 695 34.28 -1.40 -16.51
CA ASP A 695 34.46 0.02 -16.24
C ASP A 695 33.11 0.74 -16.23
N ASN A 696 32.25 0.46 -17.22
CA ASN A 696 30.91 1.03 -17.25
C ASN A 696 29.99 0.41 -16.19
N TRP A 697 30.14 -0.88 -15.87
CA TRP A 697 29.46 -1.51 -14.72
C TRP A 697 29.78 -0.77 -13.42
N GLU A 698 31.06 -0.54 -13.11
CA GLU A 698 31.49 0.11 -11.87
C GLU A 698 31.02 1.56 -11.82
N ARG A 699 31.23 2.32 -12.90
CA ARG A 699 30.82 3.72 -12.98
C ARG A 699 29.32 3.89 -12.80
N THR A 700 28.51 3.04 -13.44
CA THR A 700 27.03 3.11 -13.34
C THR A 700 26.57 2.97 -11.90
N LEU A 701 27.14 2.03 -11.14
CA LEU A 701 26.80 1.81 -9.73
C LEU A 701 27.30 2.96 -8.84
N LEU A 702 28.53 3.45 -9.05
CA LEU A 702 29.11 4.55 -8.27
C LEU A 702 28.40 5.88 -8.49
N ASP A 703 27.97 6.18 -9.73
CA ASP A 703 27.25 7.41 -10.08
C ASP A 703 25.90 7.47 -9.34
N TYR A 704 25.19 6.34 -9.23
CA TYR A 704 23.95 6.27 -8.46
C TYR A 704 24.19 6.55 -6.97
N LEU A 705 25.30 6.09 -6.40
CA LEU A 705 25.63 6.34 -4.99
C LEU A 705 25.97 7.81 -4.68
N GLN A 706 25.94 8.71 -5.68
CA GLN A 706 26.04 10.17 -5.49
C GLN A 706 24.68 10.85 -5.39
N THR A 707 23.56 10.14 -5.58
CA THR A 707 22.21 10.69 -5.47
C THR A 707 21.74 10.75 -4.01
N ASP A 708 20.59 11.38 -3.76
CA ASP A 708 20.00 11.39 -2.42
C ASP A 708 19.68 9.98 -1.93
N ASP A 709 20.05 9.68 -0.69
CA ASP A 709 19.76 8.39 -0.05
C ASP A 709 18.36 8.39 0.56
N LEU A 710 17.43 7.74 -0.13
CA LEU A 710 16.06 7.55 0.34
C LEU A 710 15.85 6.21 1.08
N GLY A 711 16.92 5.57 1.55
CA GLY A 711 16.87 4.38 2.41
C GLY A 711 17.66 3.19 1.86
N LEU A 712 17.10 1.99 1.91
CA LEU A 712 17.86 0.76 1.60
C LEU A 712 18.25 0.58 0.12
N LYS A 713 17.92 1.53 -0.76
CA LYS A 713 18.28 1.45 -2.19
C LYS A 713 19.76 1.68 -2.44
N HIS A 714 20.38 2.63 -1.73
CA HIS A 714 21.85 2.79 -1.74
C HIS A 714 22.53 1.52 -1.24
N GLN A 715 22.02 0.92 -0.17
CA GLN A 715 22.51 -0.36 0.34
C GLN A 715 22.38 -1.49 -0.70
N GLY A 716 21.26 -1.56 -1.43
CA GLY A 716 21.08 -2.54 -2.51
C GLY A 716 22.13 -2.40 -3.62
N VAL A 717 22.39 -1.19 -4.10
CA VAL A 717 23.41 -0.91 -5.12
C VAL A 717 24.83 -1.17 -4.60
N GLN A 718 25.11 -0.79 -3.34
CA GLN A 718 26.38 -1.12 -2.68
C GLN A 718 26.57 -2.64 -2.56
N SER A 719 25.51 -3.41 -2.30
CA SER A 719 25.58 -4.86 -2.25
C SER A 719 25.91 -5.49 -3.62
N VAL A 720 25.31 -5.00 -4.70
CA VAL A 720 25.66 -5.43 -6.07
C VAL A 720 27.12 -5.11 -6.38
N LEU A 721 27.59 -3.92 -6.02
CA LEU A 721 28.96 -3.48 -6.24
C LEU A 721 29.97 -4.33 -5.45
N ALA A 722 29.73 -4.54 -4.15
CA ALA A 722 30.59 -5.35 -3.29
C ALA A 722 30.64 -6.82 -3.72
N ARG A 723 29.49 -7.44 -4.01
CA ARG A 723 29.44 -8.82 -4.53
C ARG A 723 30.15 -8.93 -5.88
N GLY A 724 29.98 -7.95 -6.77
CA GLY A 724 30.68 -7.92 -8.06
C GLY A 724 32.20 -7.74 -7.93
N TYR A 725 32.72 -7.17 -6.85
CA TYR A 725 34.15 -7.22 -6.55
C TYR A 725 34.58 -8.58 -6.02
N ALA A 726 33.82 -9.15 -5.09
CA ALA A 726 34.11 -10.47 -4.52
C ALA A 726 34.15 -11.58 -5.58
N THR A 727 33.20 -11.59 -6.53
CA THR A 727 33.16 -12.55 -7.66
C THR A 727 34.33 -12.43 -8.64
N ARG A 728 35.16 -11.39 -8.51
CA ARG A 728 36.39 -11.19 -9.29
C ARG A 728 37.65 -11.25 -8.43
N GLY A 729 37.55 -11.76 -7.20
CA GLY A 729 38.66 -11.92 -6.26
C GLY A 729 39.12 -10.60 -5.63
N GLN A 730 38.37 -9.51 -5.83
CA GLN A 730 38.72 -8.17 -5.34
C GLN A 730 38.15 -7.92 -3.94
N TRP A 731 38.33 -8.87 -3.03
CA TRP A 731 37.75 -8.87 -1.68
C TRP A 731 38.12 -7.62 -0.87
N ALA A 732 39.37 -7.17 -0.95
CA ALA A 732 39.84 -5.97 -0.27
C ALA A 732 39.11 -4.69 -0.76
N LYS A 733 38.74 -4.65 -2.05
CA LYS A 733 37.95 -3.54 -2.63
C LYS A 733 36.49 -3.62 -2.20
N ALA A 734 35.95 -4.82 -2.02
CA ALA A 734 34.58 -5.06 -1.56
C ALA A 734 34.36 -4.63 -0.09
N LYS A 735 35.36 -4.83 0.79
CA LYS A 735 35.26 -4.60 2.24
C LYS A 735 34.68 -3.23 2.64
N PRO A 736 35.26 -2.08 2.25
CA PRO A 736 34.75 -0.78 2.69
C PRO A 736 33.32 -0.51 2.20
N ILE A 737 32.87 -1.16 1.13
CA ILE A 737 31.51 -1.03 0.61
C ILE A 737 30.56 -1.91 1.43
N ALA A 738 30.95 -3.16 1.72
CA ALA A 738 30.16 -4.04 2.58
C ALA A 738 29.99 -3.48 4.00
N GLN A 739 31.01 -2.82 4.55
CA GLN A 739 30.92 -2.13 5.85
C GLN A 739 29.92 -0.95 5.83
N LYS A 740 29.82 -0.23 4.70
CA LYS A 740 28.77 0.79 4.52
C LYS A 740 27.38 0.15 4.48
N CYS A 741 27.23 -1.00 3.81
CA CYS A 741 25.98 -1.75 3.86
C CYS A 741 25.60 -2.13 5.30
N ALA A 742 26.56 -2.66 6.08
CA ALA A 742 26.34 -3.05 7.48
C ALA A 742 25.98 -1.88 8.39
N ALA A 743 26.46 -0.66 8.10
CA ALA A 743 26.09 0.53 8.86
C ALA A 743 24.58 0.87 8.78
N THR A 744 23.84 0.31 7.81
CA THR A 744 22.38 0.45 7.74
C THR A 744 21.64 -0.50 8.69
N TRP A 745 22.35 -1.42 9.34
CA TRP A 745 21.80 -2.49 10.19
C TRP A 745 20.81 -3.43 9.47
N SER A 746 20.75 -3.39 8.13
CA SER A 746 19.88 -4.29 7.38
C SER A 746 20.41 -5.73 7.42
N PHE A 747 19.50 -6.71 7.41
CA PHE A 747 19.84 -8.13 7.29
C PHE A 747 20.86 -8.38 6.17
N THR A 748 20.57 -7.88 4.96
CA THR A 748 21.45 -8.08 3.80
C THR A 748 22.80 -7.40 3.97
N GLY A 749 22.84 -6.21 4.59
CA GLY A 749 24.06 -5.46 4.81
C GLY A 749 25.01 -6.14 5.81
N LEU A 750 24.47 -6.58 6.96
CA LEU A 750 25.24 -7.30 7.98
C LEU A 750 25.71 -8.67 7.45
N TYR A 751 24.85 -9.41 6.74
CA TYR A 751 25.22 -10.69 6.15
C TYR A 751 26.36 -10.54 5.13
N LEU A 752 26.25 -9.55 4.23
CA LEU A 752 27.28 -9.28 3.24
C LEU A 752 28.62 -8.87 3.88
N ALA A 753 28.60 -8.04 4.92
CA ALA A 753 29.82 -7.69 5.63
C ALA A 753 30.47 -8.91 6.30
N SER A 754 29.67 -9.80 6.90
CA SER A 754 30.15 -11.08 7.43
C SER A 754 30.80 -11.95 6.35
N GLU A 755 30.15 -12.09 5.18
CA GLU A 755 30.64 -12.86 4.03
C GLU A 755 31.96 -12.31 3.48
N ILE A 756 32.09 -10.99 3.30
CA ILE A 756 33.33 -10.38 2.80
C ILE A 756 34.46 -10.48 3.83
N CYS A 757 34.18 -10.28 5.12
CA CYS A 757 35.19 -10.46 6.16
C CYS A 757 35.66 -11.92 6.22
N GLU A 758 34.75 -12.88 6.04
CA GLU A 758 35.11 -14.30 5.97
C GLU A 758 36.01 -14.61 4.77
N GLY A 759 35.69 -14.07 3.59
CA GLY A 759 36.54 -14.20 2.40
C GLY A 759 37.96 -13.68 2.64
N LEU A 760 38.10 -12.61 3.43
CA LEU A 760 39.38 -12.02 3.82
C LEU A 760 40.06 -12.71 5.02
N ALA A 761 39.46 -13.79 5.56
CA ALA A 761 39.89 -14.45 6.78
C ALA A 761 39.94 -13.52 8.02
N GLU A 762 39.08 -12.50 8.06
CA GLU A 762 38.86 -11.61 9.20
C GLU A 762 37.75 -12.18 10.10
N TRP A 763 38.05 -13.27 10.79
CA TRP A 763 37.07 -14.12 11.47
C TRP A 763 36.29 -13.42 12.58
N GLU A 764 36.95 -12.62 13.43
CA GLU A 764 36.29 -11.91 14.53
C GLU A 764 35.30 -10.86 14.02
N ALA A 765 35.67 -10.13 12.97
CA ALA A 765 34.78 -9.17 12.33
C ALA A 765 33.60 -9.88 11.65
N SER A 766 33.87 -11.01 10.99
CA SER A 766 32.83 -11.84 10.37
C SER A 766 31.82 -12.36 11.39
N GLU A 767 32.29 -12.86 12.54
CA GLU A 767 31.43 -13.31 13.64
C GLU A 767 30.58 -12.16 14.19
N GLN A 768 31.19 -11.00 14.45
CA GLN A 768 30.48 -9.86 15.04
C GLN A 768 29.28 -9.45 14.18
N TYR A 769 29.47 -9.29 12.87
CA TYR A 769 28.36 -8.95 11.97
C TYR A 769 27.28 -10.04 11.93
N MET A 770 27.67 -11.31 11.98
CA MET A 770 26.70 -12.42 11.99
C MET A 770 25.90 -12.45 13.30
N ARG A 771 26.56 -12.17 14.43
CA ARG A 771 25.93 -12.05 15.73
C ARG A 771 24.96 -10.87 15.77
N ASP A 772 25.41 -9.69 15.35
CA ASP A 772 24.58 -8.48 15.29
C ASP A 772 23.33 -8.70 14.43
N LEU A 773 23.50 -9.40 13.29
CA LEU A 773 22.38 -9.81 12.44
C LEU A 773 21.40 -10.71 13.17
N CYS A 774 21.89 -11.73 13.87
CA CYS A 774 21.02 -12.69 14.57
C CYS A 774 20.32 -12.07 15.78
N GLU A 775 20.98 -11.15 16.49
CA GLU A 775 20.42 -10.42 17.63
C GLU A 775 19.39 -9.37 17.17
N GLY A 776 19.58 -8.73 16.02
CA GLY A 776 18.63 -7.77 15.44
C GLY A 776 17.44 -8.41 14.72
N TYR A 777 17.58 -9.65 14.25
CA TYR A 777 16.56 -10.38 13.46
C TYR A 777 16.28 -11.80 14.01
N PRO A 778 15.86 -11.94 15.27
CA PRO A 778 15.76 -13.25 15.93
C PRO A 778 14.72 -14.20 15.32
N THR A 779 13.61 -13.71 14.77
CA THR A 779 12.54 -14.54 14.18
C THR A 779 12.77 -14.92 12.73
N SER A 780 13.76 -14.34 12.07
CA SER A 780 14.08 -14.61 10.66
C SER A 780 15.49 -15.16 10.45
N ALA A 781 16.42 -14.93 11.39
CA ALA A 781 17.84 -15.15 11.17
C ALA A 781 18.62 -15.79 12.32
N ALA A 782 18.03 -15.99 13.51
CA ALA A 782 18.75 -16.44 14.71
C ALA A 782 19.61 -17.71 14.55
N TYR A 783 19.26 -18.59 13.62
CA TYR A 783 20.02 -19.82 13.33
C TYR A 783 21.34 -19.58 12.58
N LEU A 784 21.50 -18.43 11.90
CA LEU A 784 22.64 -18.16 11.02
C LEU A 784 23.96 -18.05 11.77
N TRP A 785 23.97 -17.47 12.98
CA TRP A 785 25.18 -17.42 13.81
C TRP A 785 25.62 -18.82 14.23
N TYR A 786 24.68 -19.71 14.56
CA TYR A 786 25.00 -21.09 14.86
C TYR A 786 25.55 -21.81 13.62
N PHE A 787 24.94 -21.61 12.45
CA PHE A 787 25.44 -22.18 11.20
C PHE A 787 26.85 -21.68 10.89
N TRP A 788 27.09 -20.38 11.06
CA TRP A 788 28.42 -19.78 10.91
C TRP A 788 29.43 -20.45 11.85
N CYS A 789 29.13 -20.56 13.15
CA CYS A 789 30.05 -21.15 14.12
C CYS A 789 30.39 -22.61 13.79
N ARG A 790 29.38 -23.40 13.40
CA ARG A 790 29.58 -24.80 13.04
C ARG A 790 30.29 -24.97 11.69
N ARG A 791 30.02 -24.08 10.74
CA ARG A 791 30.64 -24.07 9.41
C ARG A 791 32.10 -23.65 9.47
N THR A 792 32.46 -22.69 10.32
CA THR A 792 33.84 -22.16 10.41
C THR A 792 34.70 -22.89 11.44
N GLY A 793 34.07 -23.53 12.45
CA GLY A 793 34.75 -24.08 13.62
C GLY A 793 35.17 -22.99 14.63
N ARG A 794 34.59 -21.79 14.54
CA ARG A 794 34.96 -20.61 15.35
C ARG A 794 33.74 -20.04 16.08
N GLY A 795 33.99 -19.09 16.99
CA GLY A 795 32.96 -18.32 17.69
C GLY A 795 32.30 -18.99 18.89
N ASP A 796 31.35 -18.28 19.51
CA ASP A 796 30.59 -18.76 20.66
C ASP A 796 29.44 -19.70 20.26
N VAL A 797 29.78 -20.95 19.97
CA VAL A 797 28.83 -22.00 19.59
C VAL A 797 27.71 -22.16 20.62
N ALA A 798 27.98 -21.97 21.92
CA ALA A 798 26.99 -22.21 22.97
C ALA A 798 25.91 -21.13 22.97
N ALA A 799 26.30 -19.86 22.89
CA ALA A 799 25.37 -18.74 22.77
C ALA A 799 24.58 -18.82 21.46
N ALA A 800 25.27 -19.06 20.35
CA ALA A 800 24.64 -19.19 19.03
C ALA A 800 23.62 -20.34 18.98
N ARG A 801 23.94 -21.49 19.59
CA ARG A 801 23.02 -22.65 19.66
C ARG A 801 21.75 -22.31 20.42
N LYS A 802 21.85 -21.57 21.53
CA LYS A 802 20.67 -21.17 22.31
C LYS A 802 19.69 -20.33 21.48
N MET A 803 20.19 -19.45 20.62
CA MET A 803 19.35 -18.66 19.70
C MET A 803 18.71 -19.55 18.64
N ALA A 804 19.47 -20.46 18.03
CA ALA A 804 18.95 -21.42 17.06
C ALA A 804 17.88 -22.34 17.68
N ASP A 805 18.10 -22.86 18.90
CA ASP A 805 17.13 -23.67 19.64
C ASP A 805 15.81 -22.90 19.82
N THR A 806 15.89 -21.62 20.17
CA THR A 806 14.72 -20.75 20.35
C THR A 806 13.96 -20.58 19.03
N TYR A 807 14.66 -20.33 17.93
CA TYR A 807 14.07 -20.17 16.60
C TYR A 807 13.36 -21.43 16.09
N PHE A 808 13.99 -22.61 16.24
CA PHE A 808 13.40 -23.86 15.78
C PHE A 808 12.27 -24.36 16.71
N ALA A 809 12.29 -24.01 18.01
CA ALA A 809 11.21 -24.32 18.94
C ALA A 809 9.97 -23.43 18.77
N ALA A 810 10.11 -22.23 18.19
CA ALA A 810 9.00 -21.30 18.00
C ALA A 810 7.98 -21.81 16.96
N PRO A 811 6.69 -21.47 17.10
CA PRO A 811 5.66 -21.80 16.11
C PRO A 811 5.79 -20.89 14.89
N HIS A 812 6.41 -21.39 13.82
CA HIS A 812 6.49 -20.67 12.54
C HIS A 812 5.70 -21.38 11.45
N HIS A 813 5.36 -20.62 10.40
CA HIS A 813 4.86 -21.20 9.16
C HIS A 813 5.86 -22.22 8.60
N GLU A 814 5.36 -23.40 8.29
CA GLU A 814 6.16 -24.46 7.69
C GLU A 814 6.41 -24.13 6.22
N THR A 815 7.53 -23.48 5.94
CA THR A 815 8.03 -23.30 4.57
C THR A 815 9.04 -24.39 4.24
N ARG A 816 9.22 -24.64 2.93
CA ARG A 816 10.27 -25.55 2.44
C ARG A 816 11.65 -25.12 2.91
N GLU A 817 11.95 -23.81 2.86
CA GLU A 817 13.23 -23.25 3.31
C GLU A 817 13.46 -23.49 4.81
N ARG A 818 12.45 -23.25 5.65
CA ARG A 818 12.55 -23.55 7.09
C ARG A 818 12.86 -25.02 7.32
N ALA A 819 12.17 -25.93 6.63
CA ALA A 819 12.42 -27.37 6.76
C ALA A 819 13.83 -27.76 6.28
N ILE A 820 14.40 -27.08 5.28
CA ILE A 820 15.80 -27.25 4.87
C ILE A 820 16.74 -26.79 6.00
N TYR A 821 16.53 -25.61 6.57
CA TYR A 821 17.38 -25.10 7.66
C TYR A 821 17.25 -25.94 8.93
N GLU A 822 16.06 -26.43 9.26
CA GLU A 822 15.84 -27.40 10.35
C GLU A 822 16.63 -28.70 10.07
N GLY A 823 16.60 -29.19 8.83
CA GLY A 823 17.42 -30.33 8.39
C GLY A 823 18.92 -30.09 8.61
N VAL A 824 19.45 -28.94 8.18
CA VAL A 824 20.85 -28.54 8.42
C VAL A 824 21.13 -28.49 9.93
N PHE A 825 20.26 -27.87 10.71
CA PHE A 825 20.40 -27.77 12.16
C PHE A 825 20.54 -29.15 12.82
N HIS A 826 19.70 -30.12 12.46
CA HIS A 826 19.80 -31.49 12.97
C HIS A 826 21.09 -32.19 12.53
N LEU A 827 21.51 -32.03 11.26
CA LEU A 827 22.76 -32.61 10.76
C LEU A 827 24.00 -32.03 11.45
N LEU A 828 23.99 -30.72 11.77
CA LEU A 828 25.03 -30.11 12.58
C LEU A 828 25.05 -30.69 14.00
N ASN A 829 23.93 -31.17 14.53
CA ASN A 829 23.87 -31.86 15.83
C ASN A 829 24.09 -33.38 15.73
N ASP A 830 24.63 -33.87 14.60
CA ASP A 830 24.83 -35.30 14.29
C ASP A 830 23.55 -36.15 14.42
N ASP A 831 22.36 -35.55 14.25
CA ASP A 831 21.05 -36.21 14.28
C ASP A 831 20.52 -36.43 12.85
N ALA A 832 21.10 -37.41 12.16
CA ALA A 832 20.72 -37.75 10.79
C ALA A 832 19.25 -38.20 10.66
N ALA A 833 18.66 -38.76 11.72
CA ALA A 833 17.28 -39.24 11.71
C ALA A 833 16.30 -38.07 11.63
N GLN A 834 16.46 -37.05 12.48
CA GLN A 834 15.63 -35.85 12.40
C GLN A 834 15.94 -35.02 11.15
N GLY A 835 17.20 -34.98 10.71
CA GLY A 835 17.57 -34.40 9.42
C GLY A 835 16.79 -35.02 8.26
N LEU A 836 16.65 -36.35 8.22
CA LEU A 836 15.86 -37.05 7.20
C LEU A 836 14.37 -36.66 7.26
N VAL A 837 13.79 -36.53 8.46
CA VAL A 837 12.40 -36.10 8.63
C VAL A 837 12.19 -34.69 8.06
N ALA A 838 13.07 -33.75 8.41
CA ALA A 838 12.98 -32.37 7.94
C ALA A 838 13.16 -32.25 6.41
N TYR A 839 14.13 -32.94 5.81
CA TYR A 839 14.30 -32.92 4.35
C TYR A 839 13.15 -33.60 3.59
N ARG A 840 12.53 -34.65 4.15
CA ARG A 840 11.31 -35.24 3.57
C ARG A 840 10.15 -34.26 3.57
N LYS A 841 9.98 -33.49 4.66
CA LYS A 841 9.00 -32.42 4.74
C LYS A 841 9.28 -31.33 3.70
N ALA A 842 10.54 -30.92 3.53
CA ALA A 842 10.95 -29.97 2.50
C ALA A 842 10.70 -30.48 1.06
N LEU A 843 10.79 -31.79 0.83
CA LEU A 843 10.57 -32.43 -0.47
C LEU A 843 9.08 -32.58 -0.83
N SER A 844 8.19 -32.65 0.17
CA SER A 844 6.76 -32.93 -0.03
C SER A 844 6.01 -31.97 -0.95
N PRO A 845 6.25 -30.63 -0.94
CA PRO A 845 5.49 -29.70 -1.79
C PRO A 845 5.81 -29.86 -3.28
N ARG A 846 7.08 -30.11 -3.62
CA ARG A 846 7.56 -30.27 -5.00
C ARG A 846 8.93 -30.96 -5.01
N PRO A 847 9.19 -31.92 -5.92
CA PRO A 847 10.51 -32.50 -6.11
C PRO A 847 11.57 -31.45 -6.46
N SER A 848 12.74 -31.55 -5.85
CA SER A 848 13.90 -30.72 -6.19
C SER A 848 15.18 -31.52 -6.07
N PHE A 849 16.20 -31.20 -6.87
CA PHE A 849 17.47 -31.94 -6.83
C PHE A 849 18.10 -31.93 -5.45
N SER A 850 18.27 -30.75 -4.84
CA SER A 850 18.86 -30.59 -3.50
C SER A 850 18.15 -31.42 -2.43
N CYS A 851 16.82 -31.32 -2.31
CA CYS A 851 16.10 -32.06 -1.27
C CYS A 851 16.06 -33.56 -1.59
N THR A 852 15.89 -33.95 -2.85
CA THR A 852 15.95 -35.37 -3.27
C THR A 852 17.30 -35.98 -2.91
N TYR A 853 18.41 -35.30 -3.26
CA TYR A 853 19.76 -35.75 -2.95
C TYR A 853 19.93 -35.95 -1.44
N MET A 854 19.56 -34.95 -0.63
CA MET A 854 19.67 -35.04 0.83
C MET A 854 18.84 -36.18 1.41
N VAL A 855 17.59 -36.38 0.96
CA VAL A 855 16.77 -37.51 1.40
C VAL A 855 17.37 -38.85 1.00
N ALA A 856 17.84 -38.99 -0.25
CA ALA A 856 18.44 -40.22 -0.75
C ALA A 856 19.75 -40.58 -0.01
N GLN A 857 20.58 -39.57 0.29
CA GLN A 857 21.82 -39.73 1.04
C GLN A 857 21.55 -40.16 2.48
N LEU A 858 20.59 -39.52 3.15
CA LEU A 858 20.25 -39.83 4.54
C LEU A 858 19.52 -41.18 4.65
N ALA A 859 18.69 -41.53 3.66
CA ALA A 859 18.07 -42.84 3.56
C ALA A 859 19.12 -43.95 3.39
N ARG A 860 20.16 -43.74 2.57
CA ARG A 860 21.32 -44.65 2.47
C ARG A 860 21.99 -44.84 3.84
N ALA A 861 22.27 -43.74 4.55
CA ALA A 861 22.90 -43.80 5.86
C ALA A 861 22.03 -44.52 6.91
N ALA A 862 20.70 -44.43 6.79
CA ALA A 862 19.74 -45.13 7.64
C ALA A 862 19.46 -46.58 7.21
N GLY A 863 19.99 -47.03 6.06
CA GLY A 863 19.70 -48.35 5.48
C GLY A 863 18.30 -48.48 4.85
N ASP A 864 17.59 -47.38 4.61
CA ASP A 864 16.28 -47.35 3.96
C ASP A 864 16.42 -47.28 2.44
N GLU A 865 16.84 -48.39 1.84
CA GLU A 865 17.07 -48.48 0.40
C GLU A 865 15.79 -48.28 -0.42
N LYS A 866 14.62 -48.60 0.16
CA LYS A 866 13.32 -48.38 -0.48
C LYS A 866 13.06 -46.89 -0.65
N LEU A 867 13.15 -46.12 0.45
CA LEU A 867 12.95 -44.67 0.38
C LEU A 867 13.93 -44.02 -0.59
N ARG A 868 15.20 -44.43 -0.55
CA ARG A 868 16.22 -43.96 -1.49
C ARG A 868 15.82 -44.22 -2.94
N ALA A 869 15.44 -45.43 -3.30
CA ALA A 869 15.01 -45.76 -4.66
C ALA A 869 13.77 -44.98 -5.09
N ASP A 870 12.79 -44.82 -4.20
CA ASP A 870 11.52 -44.14 -4.47
C ASP A 870 11.75 -42.64 -4.79
N VAL A 871 12.56 -41.93 -4.00
CA VAL A 871 12.81 -40.49 -4.25
C VAL A 871 13.64 -40.24 -5.51
N LEU A 872 14.62 -41.10 -5.80
CA LEU A 872 15.43 -40.99 -7.02
C LEU A 872 14.60 -41.26 -8.28
N SER A 873 13.72 -42.27 -8.24
CA SER A 873 12.77 -42.55 -9.32
C SER A 873 11.82 -41.38 -9.55
N THR A 874 11.28 -40.81 -8.47
CA THR A 874 10.39 -39.64 -8.53
C THR A 874 11.08 -38.44 -9.16
N MET A 875 12.31 -38.16 -8.77
CA MET A 875 13.09 -37.04 -9.33
C MET A 875 13.39 -37.24 -10.81
N ARG A 876 13.72 -38.47 -11.26
CA ARG A 876 13.91 -38.76 -12.70
C ARG A 876 12.67 -38.47 -13.52
N LYS A 877 11.49 -38.82 -13.00
CA LYS A 877 10.22 -38.51 -13.66
C LYS A 877 9.98 -37.00 -13.70
N ALA A 878 10.16 -36.31 -12.58
CA ALA A 878 10.01 -34.86 -12.50
C ALA A 878 11.00 -34.11 -13.41
N SER A 879 12.22 -34.63 -13.59
CA SER A 879 13.24 -34.06 -14.49
C SER A 879 12.80 -34.07 -15.96
N VAL A 880 12.04 -35.09 -16.40
CA VAL A 880 11.45 -35.11 -17.76
C VAL A 880 10.36 -34.05 -17.87
N GLU A 881 9.51 -33.94 -16.85
CA GLU A 881 8.45 -32.93 -16.78
C GLU A 881 9.04 -31.50 -16.77
N TYR A 882 10.16 -31.27 -16.08
CA TYR A 882 10.87 -29.98 -16.08
C TYR A 882 11.53 -29.65 -17.42
N ALA A 883 11.99 -30.66 -18.16
CA ALA A 883 12.56 -30.45 -19.49
C ALA A 883 11.48 -30.08 -20.54
N GLU A 884 10.22 -30.42 -20.29
CA GLU A 884 9.10 -30.27 -21.21
C GLU A 884 8.06 -29.23 -20.78
N GLY A 885 8.14 -28.69 -19.56
CA GLY A 885 7.14 -27.81 -18.95
C GLY A 885 7.49 -26.31 -18.94
N GLU A 886 6.56 -25.47 -18.44
CA GLU A 886 6.75 -24.01 -18.34
C GLU A 886 7.80 -23.59 -17.28
N ASP A 887 8.04 -24.42 -16.26
CA ASP A 887 9.09 -24.22 -15.26
C ASP A 887 10.42 -24.83 -15.73
N MET A 888 10.88 -24.45 -16.93
CA MET A 888 12.12 -25.00 -17.48
C MET A 888 13.31 -24.68 -16.56
N ILE A 889 13.86 -25.73 -15.97
CA ILE A 889 15.19 -25.67 -15.35
C ILE A 889 16.21 -25.59 -16.49
N GLU A 890 17.23 -24.76 -16.34
CA GLU A 890 18.32 -24.66 -17.31
C GLU A 890 18.87 -26.06 -17.66
N PRO A 891 19.03 -26.40 -18.95
CA PRO A 891 19.51 -27.71 -19.38
C PRO A 891 20.80 -28.15 -18.68
N GLU A 892 21.69 -27.20 -18.41
CA GLU A 892 22.96 -27.39 -17.71
C GLU A 892 22.76 -27.81 -16.25
N VAL A 893 21.84 -27.13 -15.53
CA VAL A 893 21.49 -27.46 -14.13
C VAL A 893 20.82 -28.83 -14.05
N LEU A 894 19.93 -29.13 -15.00
CA LEU A 894 19.29 -30.43 -15.13
C LEU A 894 20.33 -31.54 -15.38
N ALA A 895 21.22 -31.33 -16.36
CA ALA A 895 22.27 -32.28 -16.71
C ALA A 895 23.22 -32.54 -15.53
N LEU A 896 23.60 -31.49 -14.80
CA LEU A 896 24.42 -31.58 -13.60
C LEU A 896 23.74 -32.39 -12.50
N GLY A 897 22.45 -32.11 -12.22
CA GLY A 897 21.69 -32.86 -11.20
C GLY A 897 21.55 -34.33 -11.53
N MET A 898 21.32 -34.65 -12.80
CA MET A 898 21.25 -36.03 -13.26
C MET A 898 22.60 -36.75 -13.18
N ALA A 899 23.71 -36.06 -13.47
CA ALA A 899 25.05 -36.61 -13.33
C ALA A 899 25.38 -36.95 -11.85
N ILE A 900 24.98 -36.11 -10.90
CA ILE A 900 25.16 -36.39 -9.46
C ILE A 900 24.28 -37.54 -9.00
N ILE A 901 23.02 -37.62 -9.45
CA ILE A 901 22.16 -38.78 -9.16
C ILE A 901 22.81 -40.07 -9.68
N GLN A 902 23.40 -40.05 -10.87
CA GLN A 902 24.11 -41.21 -11.41
C GLN A 902 25.35 -41.59 -10.59
N LEU A 903 26.11 -40.60 -10.08
CA LEU A 903 27.22 -40.84 -9.16
C LEU A 903 26.73 -41.51 -7.86
N LEU A 904 25.66 -40.98 -7.26
CA LEU A 904 25.04 -41.51 -6.05
C LEU A 904 24.54 -42.96 -6.22
N GLU A 905 23.99 -43.32 -7.38
CA GLU A 905 23.48 -44.67 -7.66
C GLU A 905 24.59 -45.68 -7.99
N SER A 906 25.52 -45.30 -8.87
CA SER A 906 26.54 -46.22 -9.40
C SER A 906 27.77 -46.36 -8.52
N GLY A 907 28.08 -45.32 -7.73
CA GLY A 907 29.35 -45.23 -7.00
C GLY A 907 30.59 -45.10 -7.91
N ASP A 908 30.41 -44.90 -9.21
CA ASP A 908 31.50 -44.76 -10.18
C ASP A 908 32.04 -43.33 -10.16
N ALA A 909 33.14 -43.15 -9.43
CA ALA A 909 33.91 -41.90 -9.36
C ALA A 909 35.19 -41.98 -10.20
N SER A 910 35.12 -42.48 -11.43
CA SER A 910 36.23 -42.44 -12.39
C SER A 910 36.62 -41.01 -12.77
N ASP A 911 37.89 -40.81 -13.16
CA ASP A 911 38.43 -39.50 -13.55
C ASP A 911 37.62 -38.88 -14.72
N GLU A 912 37.11 -39.70 -15.64
CA GLU A 912 36.25 -39.27 -16.73
C GLU A 912 34.93 -38.66 -16.21
N ARG A 913 34.27 -39.31 -15.24
CA ARG A 913 33.03 -38.80 -14.66
C ARG A 913 33.26 -37.58 -13.79
N LEU A 914 34.35 -37.52 -13.03
CA LEU A 914 34.71 -36.34 -12.24
C LEU A 914 35.06 -35.15 -13.14
N SER A 915 35.80 -35.37 -14.23
CA SER A 915 36.06 -34.34 -15.24
C SER A 915 34.76 -33.82 -15.85
N ARG A 916 33.80 -34.70 -16.14
CA ARG A 916 32.48 -34.30 -16.65
C ARG A 916 31.68 -33.49 -15.63
N LEU A 917 31.74 -33.83 -14.35
CA LEU A 917 31.10 -33.05 -13.28
C LEU A 917 31.75 -31.67 -13.15
N ASP A 918 33.07 -31.57 -13.25
CA ASP A 918 33.79 -30.28 -13.24
C ASP A 918 33.40 -29.38 -14.43
N GLU A 919 33.25 -29.95 -15.63
CA GLU A 919 32.73 -29.22 -16.80
C GLU A 919 31.31 -28.69 -16.56
N LEU A 920 30.42 -29.52 -16.02
CA LEU A 920 29.03 -29.16 -15.74
C LEU A 920 28.91 -28.12 -14.61
N LEU A 921 29.72 -28.26 -13.55
CA LEU A 921 29.83 -27.26 -12.48
C LEU A 921 30.32 -25.91 -13.02
N GLY A 922 31.26 -25.93 -13.97
CA GLY A 922 31.74 -24.73 -14.66
C GLY A 922 30.74 -24.10 -15.62
N ALA A 923 29.59 -24.73 -15.88
CA ALA A 923 28.54 -24.24 -16.77
C ALA A 923 27.31 -23.68 -16.05
N VAL A 924 27.18 -23.87 -14.74
CA VAL A 924 26.02 -23.39 -13.94
C VAL A 924 26.39 -22.17 -13.09
N GLY A 925 25.37 -21.44 -12.62
CA GLY A 925 25.49 -20.27 -11.75
C GLY A 925 26.14 -20.58 -10.40
N ALA A 926 26.54 -19.52 -9.67
CA ALA A 926 27.30 -19.64 -8.42
C ALA A 926 26.57 -20.43 -7.31
N LEU A 927 25.25 -20.24 -7.18
CA LEU A 927 24.43 -20.92 -6.18
C LEU A 927 24.40 -22.44 -6.43
N GLU A 928 24.04 -22.85 -7.66
CA GLU A 928 24.02 -24.25 -8.08
C GLU A 928 25.41 -24.85 -7.98
N ARG A 929 26.44 -24.15 -8.45
CA ARG A 929 27.83 -24.61 -8.41
C ARG A 929 28.26 -24.91 -6.98
N SER A 930 27.96 -24.01 -6.04
CA SER A 930 28.23 -24.22 -4.61
C SER A 930 27.50 -25.44 -4.06
N ALA A 931 26.18 -25.52 -4.24
CA ALA A 931 25.37 -26.61 -3.70
C ALA A 931 25.81 -27.98 -4.22
N TYR A 932 26.07 -28.06 -5.52
CA TYR A 932 26.37 -29.31 -6.20
C TYR A 932 27.81 -29.77 -5.95
N ALA A 933 28.75 -28.84 -5.75
CA ALA A 933 30.09 -29.18 -5.27
C ALA A 933 30.03 -29.90 -3.91
N TYR A 934 29.20 -29.43 -2.97
CA TYR A 934 29.01 -30.14 -1.70
C TYR A 934 28.48 -31.57 -1.92
N TYR A 935 27.49 -31.76 -2.79
CA TYR A 935 26.93 -33.09 -3.08
C TYR A 935 27.97 -34.03 -3.69
N VAL A 936 28.78 -33.56 -4.64
CA VAL A 936 29.90 -34.36 -5.20
C VAL A 936 30.89 -34.75 -4.10
N GLY A 937 31.30 -33.78 -3.27
CA GLY A 937 32.22 -34.04 -2.16
C GLY A 937 31.65 -35.06 -1.16
N LYS A 938 30.35 -34.97 -0.85
CA LYS A 938 29.70 -35.88 0.08
C LYS A 938 29.58 -37.31 -0.46
N GLU A 939 29.40 -37.49 -1.77
CA GLU A 939 29.47 -38.81 -2.40
C GLU A 939 30.89 -39.38 -2.43
N LEU A 940 31.90 -38.55 -2.69
CA LEU A 940 33.29 -38.97 -2.67
C LEU A 940 33.73 -39.44 -1.27
N GLU A 941 33.31 -38.74 -0.22
CA GLU A 941 33.51 -39.17 1.17
C GLU A 941 32.89 -40.56 1.41
N ALA A 942 31.64 -40.77 0.96
CA ALA A 942 30.95 -42.05 1.11
C ALA A 942 31.65 -43.21 0.36
N LEU A 943 32.43 -42.90 -0.68
CA LEU A 943 33.26 -43.85 -1.43
C LEU A 943 34.69 -43.99 -0.87
N GLY A 944 35.02 -43.33 0.25
CA GLY A 944 36.34 -43.36 0.87
C GLY A 944 37.40 -42.50 0.17
N LYS A 945 36.99 -41.62 -0.76
CA LYS A 945 37.87 -40.69 -1.50
C LYS A 945 37.98 -39.34 -0.78
N GLN A 946 38.59 -39.37 0.40
CA GLN A 946 38.60 -38.23 1.33
C GLN A 946 39.29 -36.98 0.75
N ALA A 947 40.43 -37.14 0.09
CA ALA A 947 41.19 -36.00 -0.43
C ALA A 947 40.43 -35.26 -1.54
N GLU A 948 39.79 -36.01 -2.44
CA GLU A 948 38.94 -35.46 -3.49
C GLU A 948 37.67 -34.82 -2.92
N ALA A 949 37.06 -35.42 -1.90
CA ALA A 949 35.91 -34.83 -1.20
C ALA A 949 36.23 -33.44 -0.64
N GLU A 950 37.39 -33.30 0.01
CA GLU A 950 37.84 -32.01 0.56
C GLU A 950 38.03 -30.94 -0.51
N GLN A 951 38.52 -31.29 -1.70
CA GLN A 951 38.65 -30.35 -2.81
C GLN A 951 37.29 -29.74 -3.19
N TYR A 952 36.25 -30.56 -3.30
CA TYR A 952 34.91 -30.08 -3.61
C TYR A 952 34.26 -29.28 -2.47
N TRP A 953 34.49 -29.68 -1.21
CA TRP A 953 33.99 -28.89 -0.06
C TRP A 953 34.67 -27.53 0.04
N ARG A 954 35.97 -27.42 -0.25
CA ARG A 954 36.66 -26.12 -0.33
C ARG A 954 36.07 -25.26 -1.44
N ARG A 955 35.91 -25.82 -2.63
CA ARG A 955 35.27 -25.12 -3.77
C ARG A 955 33.84 -24.63 -3.47
N CYS A 956 33.09 -25.38 -2.65
CA CYS A 956 31.77 -24.95 -2.17
C CYS A 956 31.88 -23.68 -1.31
N LEU A 957 32.81 -23.62 -0.35
CA LEU A 957 33.02 -22.47 0.53
C LEU A 957 33.61 -21.24 -0.18
N GLN A 958 34.43 -21.45 -1.21
CA GLN A 958 35.17 -20.38 -1.91
C GLN A 958 34.29 -19.60 -2.90
N THR A 959 33.02 -19.98 -3.09
CA THR A 959 32.10 -19.34 -4.03
C THR A 959 31.41 -18.13 -3.38
N PRO A 960 31.56 -16.89 -3.87
CA PRO A 960 30.79 -15.75 -3.39
C PRO A 960 29.29 -15.96 -3.66
N GLY A 961 28.44 -15.65 -2.68
CA GLY A 961 27.01 -15.95 -2.75
C GLY A 961 26.68 -17.44 -2.76
N HIS A 962 27.50 -18.27 -2.09
CA HIS A 962 27.29 -19.71 -1.98
C HIS A 962 25.90 -20.10 -1.46
N ASP A 963 25.43 -21.28 -1.83
CA ASP A 963 24.26 -21.92 -1.22
C ASP A 963 24.55 -22.17 0.27
N LEU A 964 23.85 -21.43 1.13
CA LEU A 964 24.10 -21.43 2.58
C LEU A 964 23.97 -22.83 3.22
N PRO A 965 22.92 -23.64 2.96
CA PRO A 965 22.83 -25.00 3.49
C PRO A 965 24.04 -25.87 3.13
N ALA A 966 24.38 -25.94 1.83
CA ALA A 966 25.48 -26.75 1.35
C ALA A 966 26.84 -26.26 1.88
N ALA A 967 27.09 -24.96 1.85
CA ALA A 967 28.31 -24.37 2.39
C ALA A 967 28.45 -24.64 3.89
N THR A 968 27.35 -24.58 4.63
CA THR A 968 27.31 -24.90 6.07
C THR A 968 27.73 -26.33 6.34
N LEU A 969 27.19 -27.29 5.58
CA LEU A 969 27.53 -28.70 5.75
C LEU A 969 28.96 -29.02 5.25
N ALA A 970 29.41 -28.40 4.15
CA ALA A 970 30.76 -28.54 3.62
C ALA A 970 31.81 -28.02 4.63
N GLY A 971 31.59 -26.80 5.15
CA GLY A 971 32.47 -26.22 6.17
C GLY A 971 32.45 -26.99 7.47
N TYR A 972 31.29 -27.50 7.89
CA TYR A 972 31.21 -28.38 9.07
C TYR A 972 32.03 -29.65 8.89
N ALA A 973 32.00 -30.29 7.71
CA ALA A 973 32.82 -31.46 7.41
C ALA A 973 34.32 -31.13 7.49
N LEU A 974 34.75 -30.01 6.90
CA LEU A 974 36.14 -29.55 6.96
C LEU A 974 36.57 -29.19 8.40
N ALA A 975 35.74 -28.49 9.16
CA ALA A 975 36.02 -28.14 10.55
C ALA A 975 36.10 -29.38 11.45
N LYS A 976 35.33 -30.43 11.20
CA LYS A 976 35.44 -31.71 11.92
C LYS A 976 36.76 -32.42 11.66
N LEU A 977 37.32 -32.28 10.45
CA LEU A 977 38.60 -32.89 10.07
C LEU A 977 39.80 -32.09 10.59
N HIS A 978 39.73 -30.76 10.49
CA HIS A 978 40.89 -29.87 10.65
C HIS A 978 40.78 -28.93 11.86
N GLY A 979 39.70 -29.00 12.63
CA GLY A 979 39.37 -28.06 13.70
C GLY A 979 38.76 -26.74 13.22
N THR A 980 39.06 -26.33 11.98
CA THR A 980 38.51 -25.15 11.31
C THR A 980 38.26 -25.46 9.83
N SER A 981 37.33 -24.77 9.18
CA SER A 981 37.04 -25.03 7.76
C SER A 981 38.12 -24.51 6.81
N ARG A 982 38.84 -23.46 7.24
CA ARG A 982 39.93 -22.82 6.51
C ARG A 982 40.98 -22.30 7.50
N PRO A 983 42.28 -22.26 7.13
CA PRO A 983 43.33 -21.69 7.97
C PRO A 983 43.12 -20.19 8.28
N ASP A 984 43.67 -19.71 9.40
CA ASP A 984 43.43 -18.32 9.86
C ASP A 984 43.97 -17.25 8.91
N ALA A 985 45.04 -17.54 8.17
CA ALA A 985 45.72 -16.60 7.25
C ALA A 985 45.42 -16.89 5.77
N ASP A 986 44.39 -17.67 5.49
CA ASP A 986 43.98 -18.07 4.15
C ASP A 986 42.95 -17.06 3.62
N ALA A 987 43.38 -15.88 3.16
CA ALA A 987 42.47 -14.96 2.49
C ALA A 987 42.20 -15.44 1.06
N LEU A 988 40.94 -15.40 0.62
CA LEU A 988 40.59 -15.74 -0.75
C LEU A 988 41.16 -14.71 -1.72
N ASP A 989 41.66 -15.18 -2.85
CA ASP A 989 42.04 -14.35 -3.99
C ASP A 989 41.32 -14.79 -5.28
N ALA A 990 41.82 -14.34 -6.43
CA ALA A 990 41.22 -14.66 -7.72
C ALA A 990 41.47 -16.11 -8.16
N ASP A 991 42.56 -16.73 -7.69
CA ASP A 991 42.95 -18.10 -8.04
C ASP A 991 42.12 -19.15 -7.27
N ASP A 992 41.53 -18.76 -6.13
CA ASP A 992 40.57 -19.57 -5.37
C ASP A 992 39.18 -19.63 -6.00
N LEU A 993 38.86 -18.68 -6.88
CA LEU A 993 37.55 -18.61 -7.50
C LEU A 993 37.42 -19.64 -8.62
N TRP A 994 36.20 -20.13 -8.78
CA TRP A 994 35.85 -20.92 -9.95
C TRP A 994 36.12 -20.11 -11.24
N PRO A 995 36.56 -20.77 -12.33
CA PRO A 995 36.71 -20.10 -13.60
C PRO A 995 35.39 -19.41 -14.01
N PRO A 996 35.46 -18.22 -14.64
CA PRO A 996 34.27 -17.53 -15.11
C PRO A 996 33.52 -18.41 -16.11
N LEU A 997 32.19 -18.33 -16.09
CA LEU A 997 31.32 -19.04 -17.04
C LEU A 997 31.84 -18.87 -18.47
N SER A 998 31.91 -19.98 -19.21
CA SER A 998 32.32 -19.91 -20.63
C SER A 998 31.36 -18.99 -21.39
N ALA A 999 31.88 -18.24 -22.37
CA ALA A 999 31.18 -17.14 -23.06
C ALA A 999 29.87 -17.54 -23.80
N ALA A 1000 29.44 -18.80 -23.73
CA ALA A 1000 28.27 -19.32 -24.40
C ALA A 1000 26.94 -19.04 -23.67
N GLN A 1001 26.94 -18.68 -22.38
CA GLN A 1001 25.70 -18.41 -21.65
C GLN A 1001 25.85 -17.25 -20.64
N PRO A 1002 25.03 -16.19 -20.73
CA PRO A 1002 24.91 -15.17 -19.68
C PRO A 1002 24.13 -15.71 -18.47
N GLU A 1003 24.49 -15.27 -17.25
CA GLU A 1003 23.68 -15.53 -16.04
C GLU A 1003 22.31 -14.83 -16.14
N PRO A 1004 21.21 -15.48 -15.69
CA PRO A 1004 19.87 -14.86 -15.60
C PRO A 1004 19.79 -13.68 -14.63
#